data_AF-A0A2V8CHM9-F1
#
_entry.id   AF-A0A2V8CHM9-F1
#
_cell.length_a   1.000
_cell.length_b   1.000
_cell.length_c   1.000
_cell.angle_alpha   90.00
_cell.angle_beta   90.00
_cell.angle_gamma   90.00
#
_symmetry.space_group_name_H-M   'P 1'
#
loop_
_entity.id
_entity.type
_entity.pdbx_description
1 polymer ?
#
loop_
_entity_poly.entity_id
_entity_poly.type
_entity_poly.pdbx_seq_one_letter_code
_entity_poly.pdbx_strand_id
1 'polypeptide(L)'
;MQLVADRFAMHDDERVVDLATGMRVVLKMTRVVAGAAQLQWTARCDLFQRLHHRAIAPLLDYGLVGRFVRFEAWQCGPAWSGAVEAAARARTNAADCLRAAGLAATDSLAVHVRQGSPVVVPDIGGGEVSDTEPETATDVPLAVRGLMTIQRSAVPALAEMFAYVPGPRPHVAAVWGAPGSGKTTLAIELARLARLNGFVPIAARFIGSTYDALWRGRSVFVVDDGENRRSCPLVHASMQSPLPHVLFVAGAEEIGRVRGLPLGRVSADDLVGAVFPRRMSEALETDARAAAEAARGLPERFLRLLWSDSVGRHRRRAPRTSSRAAEQPVAYGGDERAEPPVAQLPSVAWPTPGELAALRRKVTDALAKLTRGRHAAAIRQLRQTVGALIRRGAWADAADGAMPLAATLLRRGRPRDALKVLDDVRTFAGRSGGDARLLDAAVLAGEAWIDLARLDEAETVLAAAVTSATTNGDRLRIATSSLALARCLFWRGKYDDAAAALSRPFDDASAGVRARRELLAARIAVGRFDIRGAVAATAAVAETASSDAAVRAAVAYATAFVHLAIDDLDAVQRHAAAAIALARQAHDPLRAIRARLLLAEADRRRGRSGTALGHVRRIGRMAGTLPPLLKARVELIASIATSGEQASGAYIAGTGLPALALFLPIQAMRERSAVDPLVADALLILRACQTADDELVVLRDVCGRVRQQLHAAAVAIVAGGPRRCDPIAGDGGRVDGAVAERAMAAGITIAPHQHDGRVEAAAPIHYGGAIVGALSARWPIGSTYDLSRASTVMTMTAAAVAPILSAALAHRQRPKPPAPELIGTTTAMVELKRGVERAASAPFAVLIEGESGSGKELVAQAIHRASLRRDRPLRTLNCAALPDDLVEAELFGHVRGSFTGAVGDRTGVFEEAHGGTLFLDEIGELSPRAQAKLLRVIQEGEIRRVGENLSRRVDVRIVAATNRDLRREVEAGRFRVDLLYRLDVIRIAVPPLRERAEDVPLLVDHFWREATSRVASRATLAATTLAALARYHWPGNVRELQNVLASLAVRCGRRGVVGPSALPPHLAQGSAAAADKWRLDEARRTFDERFVRAALVRSGGHRGRAAEELGVTRQGLTKLMARLGISSSSPARDTG
;
A
#
# COMPACT_ATOMS: atom_id res chain seq x y z
N MET A 1 45.27 39.45 -12.49
CA MET A 1 43.88 38.93 -12.72
C MET A 1 43.34 38.19 -11.51
N GLN A 2 42.18 38.61 -11.00
CA GLN A 2 41.55 38.07 -9.79
C GLN A 2 40.13 37.58 -10.07
N LEU A 3 39.75 36.42 -9.50
CA LEU A 3 38.37 35.94 -9.51
C LEU A 3 37.57 36.62 -8.41
N VAL A 4 36.47 37.25 -8.80
CA VAL A 4 35.56 37.99 -7.93
C VAL A 4 34.18 37.34 -7.99
N ALA A 5 33.59 37.13 -6.80
CA ALA A 5 32.28 36.49 -6.63
C ALA A 5 32.12 35.17 -7.43
N ASP A 6 33.18 34.36 -7.52
CA ASP A 6 33.19 33.05 -8.20
C ASP A 6 32.64 33.03 -9.64
N ARG A 7 32.64 34.19 -10.34
CA ARG A 7 32.10 34.35 -11.71
C ARG A 7 32.79 35.43 -12.53
N PHE A 8 33.30 36.50 -11.93
CA PHE A 8 33.85 37.65 -12.67
C PHE A 8 35.37 37.69 -12.59
N ALA A 9 36.03 37.90 -13.72
CA ALA A 9 37.48 38.08 -13.77
C ALA A 9 37.82 39.57 -13.85
N MET A 10 38.53 40.07 -12.84
CA MET A 10 39.02 41.44 -12.78
C MET A 10 40.49 41.49 -13.20
N HIS A 11 40.79 42.30 -14.20
CA HIS A 11 42.14 42.56 -14.69
C HIS A 11 42.79 43.68 -13.90
N ASP A 12 44.11 43.79 -14.00
CA ASP A 12 44.90 44.75 -13.22
C ASP A 12 44.66 46.21 -13.69
N ASP A 13 44.04 46.40 -14.86
CA ASP A 13 43.55 47.67 -15.42
C ASP A 13 42.08 47.99 -15.05
N GLU A 14 41.58 47.38 -13.96
CA GLU A 14 40.21 47.46 -13.44
C GLU A 14 39.11 46.98 -14.42
N ARG A 15 39.47 46.37 -15.56
CA ARG A 15 38.48 45.80 -16.47
C ARG A 15 37.92 44.51 -15.91
N VAL A 16 36.59 44.41 -15.88
CA VAL A 16 35.88 43.22 -15.41
C VAL A 16 35.16 42.50 -16.56
N VAL A 17 35.33 41.18 -16.62
CA VAL A 17 34.71 40.30 -17.61
C VAL A 17 33.85 39.23 -16.89
N ASP A 18 32.62 39.00 -17.36
CA ASP A 18 31.79 37.86 -16.94
C ASP A 18 32.32 36.58 -17.57
N LEU A 19 32.80 35.64 -16.77
CA LEU A 19 33.34 34.38 -17.28
C LEU A 19 32.28 33.53 -17.97
N ALA A 20 30.99 33.65 -17.61
CA ALA A 20 29.91 32.86 -18.19
C ALA A 20 29.56 33.25 -19.63
N THR A 21 29.74 34.52 -19.99
CA THR A 21 29.27 35.09 -21.27
C THR A 21 30.38 35.74 -22.09
N GLY A 22 31.49 36.12 -21.45
CA GLY A 22 32.59 36.88 -22.04
C GLY A 22 32.35 38.37 -22.21
N MET A 23 31.23 38.88 -21.68
CA MET A 23 30.86 40.29 -21.81
C MET A 23 31.55 41.16 -20.75
N ARG A 24 31.80 42.42 -21.09
CA ARG A 24 32.28 43.42 -20.12
C ARG A 24 31.19 43.78 -19.13
N VAL A 25 31.59 43.98 -17.88
CA VAL A 25 30.71 44.25 -16.74
C VAL A 25 31.30 45.37 -15.90
N VAL A 26 30.44 46.18 -15.29
CA VAL A 26 30.82 47.09 -14.21
C VAL A 26 30.38 46.48 -12.88
N LEU A 27 31.34 46.25 -11.98
CA LEU A 27 31.06 45.75 -10.63
C LEU A 27 30.98 46.92 -9.65
N LYS A 28 29.84 47.07 -8.99
CA LYS A 28 29.71 47.94 -7.81
C LYS A 28 29.86 47.09 -6.57
N MET A 29 30.80 47.43 -5.69
CA MET A 29 30.99 46.78 -4.39
C MET A 29 30.71 47.76 -3.27
N THR A 30 29.96 47.34 -2.26
CA THR A 30 29.55 48.20 -1.15
C THR A 30 29.63 47.44 0.16
N ARG A 31 29.99 48.10 1.27
CA ARG A 31 29.94 47.48 2.60
C ARG A 31 28.49 47.24 3.03
N VAL A 32 28.25 46.12 3.71
CA VAL A 32 26.93 45.71 4.21
C VAL A 32 26.54 46.57 5.42
N VAL A 33 25.32 47.09 5.42
CA VAL A 33 24.69 47.81 6.54
C VAL A 33 23.61 46.91 7.14
N ALA A 34 23.57 46.77 8.47
CA ALA A 34 22.70 45.80 9.16
C ALA A 34 21.20 46.17 9.09
N GLY A 35 20.31 45.15 9.07
CA GLY A 35 18.86 45.33 9.23
C GLY A 35 18.04 45.40 7.92
N ALA A 36 16.95 46.19 7.94
CA ALA A 36 15.93 46.29 6.89
C ALA A 36 16.48 46.73 5.50
N ALA A 37 17.59 47.49 5.49
CA ALA A 37 18.25 47.95 4.27
C ALA A 37 18.78 46.80 3.38
N GLN A 38 19.13 45.66 3.97
CA GLN A 38 19.60 44.49 3.21
C GLN A 38 18.44 43.79 2.48
N LEU A 39 17.25 43.74 3.09
CA LEU A 39 16.05 43.18 2.48
C LEU A 39 15.56 44.07 1.33
N GLN A 40 15.56 45.39 1.52
CA GLN A 40 15.22 46.36 0.47
C GLN A 40 16.20 46.30 -0.71
N TRP A 41 17.51 46.25 -0.44
CA TRP A 41 18.53 46.07 -1.48
C TRP A 41 18.34 44.77 -2.28
N THR A 42 18.02 43.67 -1.59
CA THR A 42 17.77 42.37 -2.22
C THR A 42 16.53 42.41 -3.11
N ALA A 43 15.45 43.04 -2.64
CA ALA A 43 14.21 43.22 -3.41
C ALA A 43 14.44 44.09 -4.67
N ARG A 44 15.21 45.19 -4.53
CA ARG A 44 15.65 46.06 -5.63
C ARG A 44 16.43 45.27 -6.69
N CYS A 45 17.45 44.53 -6.28
CA CYS A 45 18.27 43.76 -7.21
C CYS A 45 17.48 42.65 -7.92
N ASP A 46 16.58 41.96 -7.20
CA ASP A 46 15.71 40.93 -7.79
C ASP A 46 14.73 41.50 -8.83
N LEU A 47 14.30 42.76 -8.66
CA LEU A 47 13.51 43.46 -9.66
C LEU A 47 14.35 43.85 -10.88
N PHE A 48 15.53 44.45 -10.69
CA PHE A 48 16.42 44.83 -11.80
C PHE A 48 16.97 43.65 -12.60
N GLN A 49 17.13 42.50 -11.97
CA GLN A 49 17.50 41.27 -12.68
C GLN A 49 16.37 40.81 -13.62
N ARG A 50 15.12 41.06 -13.23
CA ARG A 50 13.93 40.68 -14.00
C ARG A 50 13.43 41.78 -14.92
N LEU A 51 13.91 43.02 -14.82
CA LEU A 51 13.44 44.15 -15.61
C LEU A 51 14.44 44.49 -16.72
N HIS A 52 13.97 44.48 -17.96
CA HIS A 52 14.73 44.88 -19.13
C HIS A 52 14.16 46.18 -19.70
N HIS A 53 15.01 47.19 -19.84
CA HIS A 53 14.65 48.45 -20.48
C HIS A 53 15.82 48.94 -21.34
N ARG A 54 15.53 49.61 -22.46
CA ARG A 54 16.57 50.09 -23.39
C ARG A 54 17.52 51.12 -22.77
N ALA A 55 17.03 51.93 -21.83
CA ALA A 55 17.81 52.98 -21.18
C ALA A 55 18.46 52.55 -19.85
N ILE A 56 18.20 51.32 -19.36
CA ILE A 56 18.74 50.81 -18.09
C ILE A 56 19.67 49.63 -18.39
N ALA A 57 20.87 49.64 -17.83
CA ALA A 57 21.81 48.52 -17.98
C ALA A 57 21.22 47.25 -17.34
N PRO A 58 21.34 46.06 -17.96
CA PRO A 58 20.87 44.82 -17.34
C PRO A 58 21.74 44.41 -16.15
N LEU A 59 21.12 44.01 -15.05
CA LEU A 59 21.80 43.39 -13.91
C LEU A 59 22.00 41.89 -14.17
N LEU A 60 23.24 41.42 -14.25
CA LEU A 60 23.56 40.01 -14.56
C LEU A 60 23.60 39.13 -13.31
N ASP A 61 24.15 39.65 -12.21
CA ASP A 61 24.27 38.93 -10.94
C ASP A 61 24.43 39.92 -9.78
N TYR A 62 24.12 39.45 -8.57
CA TYR A 62 24.29 40.20 -7.33
C TYR A 62 24.37 39.22 -6.15
N GLY A 63 24.97 39.67 -5.04
CA GLY A 63 25.08 38.88 -3.83
C GLY A 63 26.11 39.41 -2.86
N LEU A 64 26.57 38.54 -1.95
CA LEU A 64 27.62 38.85 -1.00
C LEU A 64 28.95 38.29 -1.48
N VAL A 65 30.02 39.06 -1.30
CA VAL A 65 31.41 38.60 -1.38
C VAL A 65 31.98 38.61 0.04
N GLY A 66 32.15 37.43 0.62
CA GLY A 66 32.49 37.29 2.04
C GLY A 66 31.34 37.73 2.96
N ARG A 67 31.67 38.19 4.17
CA ARG A 67 30.65 38.51 5.20
C ARG A 67 30.17 39.97 5.20
N PHE A 68 30.93 40.88 4.61
CA PHE A 68 30.73 42.32 4.82
C PHE A 68 30.65 43.16 3.55
N VAL A 69 30.75 42.53 2.37
CA VAL A 69 30.70 43.23 1.08
C VAL A 69 29.56 42.64 0.25
N ARG A 70 28.71 43.52 -0.30
CA ARG A 70 27.72 43.17 -1.32
C ARG A 70 28.20 43.66 -2.67
N PHE A 71 27.79 42.98 -3.74
CA PHE A 71 28.14 43.37 -5.11
C PHE A 71 26.91 43.40 -6.03
N GLU A 72 26.97 44.26 -7.03
CA GLU A 72 26.05 44.35 -8.17
C GLU A 72 26.85 44.31 -9.47
N ALA A 73 26.48 43.43 -10.40
CA ALA A 73 27.18 43.24 -11.66
C ALA A 73 26.32 43.68 -12.86
N TRP A 74 26.64 44.84 -13.43
CA TRP A 74 25.86 45.47 -14.51
C TRP A 74 26.51 45.27 -15.88
N GLN A 75 25.72 44.83 -16.87
CA GLN A 75 26.20 44.59 -18.24
C GLN A 75 26.37 45.90 -19.02
N CYS A 76 27.49 46.57 -18.81
CA CYS A 76 27.87 47.78 -19.53
C CYS A 76 29.39 47.91 -19.66
N GLY A 77 29.80 48.82 -20.56
CA GLY A 77 31.18 49.23 -20.75
C GLY A 77 31.54 50.50 -19.95
N PRO A 78 32.57 51.25 -20.38
CA PRO A 78 33.01 52.45 -19.69
C PRO A 78 31.95 53.55 -19.71
N ALA A 79 32.20 54.63 -18.96
CA ALA A 79 31.35 55.81 -18.93
C ALA A 79 31.10 56.37 -20.34
N TRP A 80 29.90 56.90 -20.57
CA TRP A 80 29.49 57.45 -21.86
C TRP A 80 30.30 58.71 -22.21
N SER A 81 30.92 58.72 -23.40
CA SER A 81 31.72 59.83 -23.94
C SER A 81 31.12 60.48 -25.19
N GLY A 82 29.87 60.15 -25.54
CA GLY A 82 29.18 60.71 -26.72
C GLY A 82 28.33 61.96 -26.40
N ALA A 83 27.39 62.30 -27.29
CA ALA A 83 26.58 63.52 -27.20
C ALA A 83 25.82 63.67 -25.87
N VAL A 84 25.87 64.87 -25.27
CA VAL A 84 25.26 65.21 -23.97
C VAL A 84 23.74 65.03 -23.99
N GLU A 85 23.08 65.41 -25.09
CA GLU A 85 21.64 65.24 -25.25
C GLU A 85 21.19 63.78 -25.26
N ALA A 86 22.01 62.88 -25.81
CA ALA A 86 21.72 61.46 -25.84
C ALA A 86 21.80 60.86 -24.42
N ALA A 87 22.76 61.32 -23.61
CA ALA A 87 22.86 60.95 -22.20
C ALA A 87 21.70 61.52 -21.37
N ALA A 88 21.29 62.78 -21.62
CA ALA A 88 20.14 63.40 -20.96
C ALA A 88 18.84 62.63 -21.25
N ARG A 89 18.57 62.31 -22.52
CA ARG A 89 17.41 61.49 -22.93
C ARG A 89 17.40 60.12 -22.28
N ALA A 90 18.55 59.45 -22.16
CA ALA A 90 18.66 58.16 -21.49
C ALA A 90 18.33 58.26 -19.98
N ARG A 91 18.80 59.32 -19.30
CA ARG A 91 18.47 59.58 -17.89
C ARG A 91 16.97 59.82 -17.69
N THR A 92 16.36 60.67 -18.50
CA THR A 92 14.92 60.95 -18.42
C THR A 92 14.09 59.70 -18.61
N ASN A 93 14.33 58.93 -19.69
CA ASN A 93 13.60 57.69 -19.95
C ASN A 93 13.78 56.63 -18.86
N ALA A 94 14.98 56.53 -18.27
CA ALA A 94 15.24 55.63 -17.16
C ALA A 94 14.50 56.07 -15.89
N ALA A 95 14.55 57.35 -15.54
CA ALA A 95 13.86 57.90 -14.38
C ALA A 95 12.34 57.75 -14.49
N ASP A 96 11.76 58.00 -15.66
CA ASP A 96 10.33 57.83 -15.92
C ASP A 96 9.92 56.36 -15.83
N CYS A 97 10.74 55.43 -16.35
CA CYS A 97 10.48 54.00 -16.23
C CYS A 97 10.50 53.53 -14.78
N LEU A 98 11.41 54.06 -13.96
CA LEU A 98 11.49 53.76 -12.53
C LEU A 98 10.30 54.33 -11.76
N ARG A 99 9.88 55.57 -12.05
CA ARG A 99 8.68 56.18 -11.46
C ARG A 99 7.42 55.40 -11.82
N ALA A 100 7.26 55.04 -13.10
CA ALA A 100 6.15 54.20 -13.56
C ALA A 100 6.17 52.80 -12.90
N ALA A 101 7.35 52.32 -12.49
CA ALA A 101 7.52 51.08 -11.74
C ALA A 101 7.21 51.20 -10.23
N GLY A 102 6.89 52.40 -9.73
CA GLY A 102 6.73 52.67 -8.29
C GLY A 102 8.06 52.71 -7.53
N LEU A 103 9.16 53.02 -8.21
CA LEU A 103 10.50 53.07 -7.64
C LEU A 103 11.02 54.50 -7.55
N ALA A 104 11.77 54.80 -6.48
CA ALA A 104 12.46 56.07 -6.32
C ALA A 104 13.49 56.28 -7.45
N ALA A 105 13.37 57.39 -8.18
CA ALA A 105 14.33 57.81 -9.18
C ALA A 105 15.20 58.95 -8.61
N THR A 106 16.52 58.76 -8.59
CA THR A 106 17.47 59.81 -8.22
C THR A 106 17.98 60.53 -9.46
N ASP A 107 18.29 61.82 -9.36
CA ASP A 107 18.82 62.60 -10.50
C ASP A 107 20.30 62.30 -10.81
N SER A 108 20.99 61.58 -9.92
CA SER A 108 22.43 61.25 -9.96
C SER A 108 22.75 59.95 -10.72
N LEU A 109 22.06 59.67 -11.82
CA LEU A 109 22.20 58.41 -12.57
C LEU A 109 23.45 58.40 -13.49
N ALA A 110 24.40 57.52 -13.20
CA ALA A 110 25.61 57.33 -14.01
C ALA A 110 25.28 56.71 -15.38
N VAL A 111 25.89 57.24 -16.45
CA VAL A 111 25.63 56.81 -17.84
C VAL A 111 26.84 56.10 -18.40
N HIS A 112 26.62 54.91 -18.93
CA HIS A 112 27.61 53.99 -19.47
C HIS A 112 27.30 53.64 -20.92
N VAL A 113 28.29 53.10 -21.61
CA VAL A 113 28.13 52.61 -22.99
C VAL A 113 27.66 51.15 -22.98
N ARG A 114 26.62 50.80 -23.74
CA ARG A 114 26.28 49.41 -24.07
C ARG A 114 25.94 49.30 -25.55
N GLN A 115 26.70 48.50 -26.29
CA GLN A 115 26.53 48.32 -27.74
C GLN A 115 26.41 49.65 -28.52
N GLY A 116 27.20 50.66 -28.14
CA GLY A 116 27.20 51.98 -28.79
C GLY A 116 26.07 52.94 -28.36
N SER A 117 25.18 52.52 -27.46
CA SER A 117 24.09 53.37 -26.94
C SER A 117 24.30 53.76 -25.47
N PRO A 118 23.81 54.94 -25.03
CA PRO A 118 23.88 55.35 -23.62
C PRO A 118 22.88 54.56 -22.79
N VAL A 119 23.35 53.93 -21.71
CA VAL A 119 22.53 53.22 -20.72
C VAL A 119 22.84 53.71 -19.32
N VAL A 120 21.84 53.69 -18.45
CA VAL A 120 21.93 54.14 -17.07
C VAL A 120 22.18 52.96 -16.13
N VAL A 121 23.08 53.14 -15.17
CA VAL A 121 23.26 52.22 -14.03
C VAL A 121 22.66 52.88 -12.78
N PRO A 122 21.59 52.32 -12.19
CA PRO A 122 21.01 52.83 -10.95
C PRO A 122 22.03 52.92 -9.82
N ASP A 123 21.92 53.96 -8.97
CA ASP A 123 22.74 54.09 -7.77
C ASP A 123 22.10 53.40 -6.55
N ILE A 124 22.82 53.29 -5.43
CA ILE A 124 22.41 52.48 -4.26
C ILE A 124 21.01 52.83 -3.73
N GLY A 125 20.65 54.12 -3.71
CA GLY A 125 19.31 54.61 -3.31
C GLY A 125 18.30 54.74 -4.46
N GLY A 126 18.73 54.52 -5.71
CA GLY A 126 17.85 54.58 -6.89
C GLY A 126 17.24 53.22 -7.16
N GLY A 127 15.91 53.12 -7.19
CA GLY A 127 15.20 51.86 -7.37
C GLY A 127 14.65 51.24 -6.08
N GLU A 128 14.66 51.96 -4.96
CA GLU A 128 13.96 51.56 -3.74
C GLU A 128 12.44 51.78 -3.90
N VAL A 129 11.63 50.96 -3.22
CA VAL A 129 10.16 51.08 -3.27
C VAL A 129 9.80 52.43 -2.67
N SER A 130 9.14 53.28 -3.45
CA SER A 130 8.67 54.57 -2.94
C SER A 130 7.47 54.36 -2.01
N ASP A 131 7.40 55.12 -0.91
CA ASP A 131 6.21 55.16 -0.03
C ASP A 131 5.00 55.84 -0.69
N THR A 132 5.22 56.49 -1.84
CA THR A 132 4.14 57.06 -2.65
C THR A 132 3.46 55.97 -3.47
N GLU A 133 2.12 55.92 -3.41
CA GLU A 133 1.35 54.98 -4.22
C GLU A 133 1.73 55.14 -5.69
N PRO A 134 1.98 54.04 -6.43
CA PRO A 134 2.37 54.12 -7.82
C PRO A 134 1.27 54.85 -8.60
N GLU A 135 1.62 55.95 -9.26
CA GLU A 135 0.70 56.65 -10.16
C GLU A 135 0.17 55.63 -11.16
N THR A 136 -1.11 55.27 -11.00
CA THR A 136 -1.80 54.29 -11.84
C THR A 136 -2.18 54.90 -13.18
N ALA A 137 -1.24 55.62 -13.80
CA ALA A 137 -1.42 56.24 -15.10
C ALA A 137 -1.51 55.16 -16.17
N THR A 138 -2.70 54.95 -16.71
CA THR A 138 -2.98 54.02 -17.81
C THR A 138 -2.32 54.46 -19.13
N ASP A 139 -1.91 55.73 -19.23
CA ASP A 139 -1.44 56.40 -20.46
C ASP A 139 0.09 56.56 -20.58
N VAL A 140 0.87 55.75 -19.84
CA VAL A 140 2.34 55.78 -19.94
C VAL A 140 2.80 55.32 -21.34
N PRO A 141 3.59 56.14 -22.08
CA PRO A 141 4.09 55.80 -23.41
C PRO A 141 4.99 54.55 -23.43
N LEU A 142 5.05 53.85 -24.57
CA LEU A 142 5.86 52.63 -24.74
C LEU A 142 7.37 52.88 -24.49
N ALA A 143 7.84 54.10 -24.74
CA ALA A 143 9.22 54.55 -24.52
C ALA A 143 9.67 54.52 -23.04
N VAL A 144 8.71 54.48 -22.12
CA VAL A 144 8.87 54.52 -20.66
C VAL A 144 8.59 53.16 -20.02
N ARG A 145 8.15 52.16 -20.79
CA ARG A 145 7.78 50.82 -20.30
C ARG A 145 8.95 49.84 -20.42
N GLY A 146 9.15 49.05 -19.37
CA GLY A 146 10.09 47.95 -19.34
C GLY A 146 9.46 46.62 -19.78
N LEU A 147 10.31 45.62 -19.96
CA LEU A 147 9.92 44.23 -20.21
C LEU A 147 10.44 43.35 -19.10
N MET A 148 9.54 42.63 -18.43
CA MET A 148 9.92 41.64 -17.45
C MET A 148 10.47 40.39 -18.15
N THR A 149 11.50 39.78 -17.56
CA THR A 149 12.10 38.55 -18.07
C THR A 149 11.05 37.48 -18.22
N ILE A 150 10.87 37.02 -19.46
CA ILE A 150 9.91 36.00 -19.83
C ILE A 150 10.41 34.66 -19.28
N GLN A 151 9.74 34.18 -18.24
CA GLN A 151 10.14 32.98 -17.52
C GLN A 151 10.13 31.75 -18.44
N ARG A 152 11.26 31.06 -18.52
CA ARG A 152 11.41 29.82 -19.29
C ARG A 152 11.36 28.62 -18.36
N SER A 153 10.49 27.65 -18.67
CA SER A 153 10.36 26.39 -17.91
C SER A 153 11.62 25.53 -17.88
N ALA A 154 12.56 25.78 -18.80
CA ALA A 154 13.83 25.07 -18.86
C ALA A 154 14.79 25.44 -17.71
N VAL A 155 14.67 26.63 -17.10
CA VAL A 155 15.61 27.10 -16.07
C VAL A 155 15.52 26.27 -14.79
N PRO A 156 14.34 26.01 -14.19
CA PRO A 156 14.25 25.14 -13.00
C PRO A 156 14.63 23.68 -13.29
N ALA A 157 14.30 23.18 -14.48
CA ALA A 157 14.64 21.81 -14.89
C ALA A 157 16.16 21.60 -15.06
N LEU A 158 16.86 22.61 -15.58
CA LEU A 158 18.31 22.60 -15.74
C LEU A 158 19.04 22.97 -14.44
N ALA A 159 18.39 23.68 -13.51
CA ALA A 159 18.96 24.00 -12.21
C ALA A 159 19.21 22.75 -11.32
N GLU A 160 18.46 21.66 -11.54
CA GLU A 160 18.66 20.40 -10.81
C GLU A 160 20.05 19.78 -11.04
N MET A 161 20.72 20.13 -12.14
CA MET A 161 22.08 19.66 -12.45
C MET A 161 23.12 20.11 -11.42
N PHE A 162 22.81 21.13 -10.61
CA PHE A 162 23.70 21.67 -9.60
C PHE A 162 23.44 21.12 -8.19
N ALA A 163 22.36 20.33 -7.97
CA ALA A 163 21.89 19.98 -6.62
C ALA A 163 22.41 18.64 -6.06
N TYR A 164 22.83 17.68 -6.90
CA TYR A 164 23.39 16.39 -6.45
C TYR A 164 24.15 15.67 -7.56
N VAL A 165 25.48 15.57 -7.46
CA VAL A 165 26.32 14.83 -8.41
C VAL A 165 27.02 13.66 -7.69
N PRO A 166 26.55 12.41 -7.82
CA PRO A 166 27.25 11.25 -7.29
C PRO A 166 28.48 10.92 -8.14
N GLY A 167 29.68 11.18 -7.61
CA GLY A 167 30.97 10.81 -8.20
C GLY A 167 31.60 11.87 -9.14
N PRO A 168 32.85 11.66 -9.58
CA PRO A 168 33.64 12.66 -10.32
C PRO A 168 33.27 12.79 -11.81
N ARG A 169 32.09 12.29 -12.23
CA ARG A 169 31.73 12.21 -13.65
C ARG A 169 31.06 13.52 -14.13
N PRO A 170 31.48 14.07 -15.29
CA PRO A 170 30.88 15.28 -15.84
C PRO A 170 29.44 15.02 -16.30
N HIS A 171 28.56 15.98 -16.02
CA HIS A 171 27.14 15.96 -16.43
C HIS A 171 26.95 16.85 -17.64
N VAL A 172 26.23 16.38 -18.67
CA VAL A 172 26.00 17.13 -19.92
C VAL A 172 24.51 17.37 -20.13
N ALA A 173 24.14 18.62 -20.39
CA ALA A 173 22.81 19.00 -20.84
C ALA A 173 22.85 19.93 -22.06
N ALA A 174 21.77 19.90 -22.84
CA ALA A 174 21.62 20.76 -24.01
C ALA A 174 20.29 21.54 -24.01
N VAL A 175 20.26 22.65 -24.72
CA VAL A 175 19.02 23.30 -25.17
C VAL A 175 19.14 23.59 -26.65
N TRP A 176 18.02 23.50 -27.37
CA TRP A 176 17.98 23.85 -28.79
C TRP A 176 16.75 24.64 -29.16
N GLY A 177 16.85 25.44 -30.22
CA GLY A 177 15.71 26.19 -30.73
C GLY A 177 16.14 27.31 -31.67
N ALA A 178 15.17 27.86 -32.39
CA ALA A 178 15.42 28.90 -33.39
C ALA A 178 16.19 30.11 -32.82
N PRO A 179 16.99 30.82 -33.64
CA PRO A 179 17.61 32.08 -33.23
C PRO A 179 16.57 33.04 -32.65
N GLY A 180 16.88 33.64 -31.50
CA GLY A 180 15.94 34.52 -30.80
C GLY A 180 14.98 33.84 -29.82
N SER A 181 15.15 32.54 -29.56
CA SER A 181 14.37 31.80 -28.56
C SER A 181 14.75 32.11 -27.10
N GLY A 182 15.68 33.03 -26.82
CA GLY A 182 16.07 33.39 -25.45
C GLY A 182 17.07 32.43 -24.80
N LYS A 183 17.94 31.79 -25.61
CA LYS A 183 19.05 30.94 -25.14
C LYS A 183 20.04 31.70 -24.25
N THR A 184 20.36 32.93 -24.63
CA THR A 184 21.33 33.78 -23.92
C THR A 184 20.84 34.18 -22.53
N THR A 185 19.57 34.56 -22.41
CA THR A 185 18.94 34.86 -21.11
C THR A 185 18.95 33.65 -20.19
N LEU A 186 18.65 32.47 -20.74
CA LEU A 186 18.69 31.21 -20.00
C LEU A 186 20.10 30.86 -19.50
N ALA A 187 21.14 31.06 -20.32
CA ALA A 187 22.52 30.83 -19.92
C ALA A 187 22.97 31.76 -18.78
N ILE A 188 22.54 33.03 -18.80
CA ILE A 188 22.84 34.03 -17.75
C ILE A 188 22.19 33.63 -16.42
N GLU A 189 20.94 33.15 -16.44
CA GLU A 189 20.22 32.69 -15.25
C GLU A 189 20.85 31.42 -14.67
N LEU A 190 21.21 30.45 -15.51
CA LEU A 190 21.89 29.22 -15.08
C LEU A 190 23.29 29.50 -14.51
N ALA A 191 24.04 30.45 -15.08
CA ALA A 191 25.35 30.84 -14.54
C ALA A 191 25.25 31.39 -13.11
N ARG A 192 24.20 32.14 -12.79
CA ARG A 192 23.96 32.60 -11.41
C ARG A 192 23.62 31.43 -10.48
N LEU A 193 22.75 30.52 -10.92
CA LEU A 193 22.37 29.35 -10.13
C LEU A 193 23.57 28.42 -9.89
N ALA A 194 24.42 28.24 -10.89
CA ALA A 194 25.68 27.51 -10.77
C ALA A 194 26.59 28.13 -9.68
N ARG A 195 26.80 29.45 -9.72
CA ARG A 195 27.56 30.19 -8.70
C ARG A 195 27.01 29.99 -7.28
N LEU A 196 25.69 30.10 -7.12
CA LEU A 196 25.04 29.90 -5.82
C LEU A 196 25.16 28.47 -5.28
N ASN A 197 25.38 27.48 -6.16
CA ASN A 197 25.63 26.08 -5.81
C ASN A 197 27.13 25.72 -5.80
N GLY A 198 28.03 26.71 -5.82
CA GLY A 198 29.48 26.50 -5.67
C GLY A 198 30.23 26.10 -6.95
N PHE A 199 29.61 26.23 -8.12
CA PHE A 199 30.27 26.04 -9.41
C PHE A 199 30.79 27.37 -9.95
N VAL A 200 31.96 27.37 -10.59
CA VAL A 200 32.46 28.53 -11.34
C VAL A 200 31.88 28.48 -12.76
N PRO A 201 31.04 29.44 -13.18
CA PRO A 201 30.52 29.49 -14.55
C PRO A 201 31.58 29.98 -15.52
N ILE A 202 31.78 29.28 -16.63
CA ILE A 202 32.75 29.67 -17.67
C ILE A 202 32.23 29.37 -19.08
N ALA A 203 32.37 30.32 -19.99
CA ALA A 203 32.12 30.13 -21.40
C ALA A 203 33.18 29.19 -21.99
N ALA A 204 32.77 28.26 -22.85
CA ALA A 204 33.66 27.27 -23.46
C ALA A 204 34.85 27.91 -24.21
N ARG A 205 34.68 29.15 -24.71
CA ARG A 205 35.75 29.92 -25.39
C ARG A 205 36.93 30.33 -24.49
N PHE A 206 36.77 30.30 -23.16
CA PHE A 206 37.84 30.63 -22.21
C PHE A 206 38.60 29.41 -21.69
N ILE A 207 38.19 28.19 -22.06
CA ILE A 207 38.90 26.97 -21.66
C ILE A 207 40.17 26.82 -22.49
N GLY A 208 41.32 26.63 -21.84
CA GLY A 208 42.64 26.58 -22.51
C GLY A 208 43.24 27.96 -22.76
N SER A 209 42.80 28.98 -22.01
CA SER A 209 43.29 30.35 -22.10
C SER A 209 43.99 30.77 -20.80
N THR A 210 44.45 32.02 -20.71
CA THR A 210 45.05 32.57 -19.48
C THR A 210 44.09 32.58 -18.28
N TYR A 211 42.78 32.38 -18.49
CA TYR A 211 41.77 32.32 -17.45
C TYR A 211 41.72 30.98 -16.69
N ASP A 212 42.40 29.93 -17.17
CA ASP A 212 42.41 28.60 -16.56
C ASP A 212 42.89 28.60 -15.10
N ALA A 213 43.85 29.47 -14.79
CA ALA A 213 44.39 29.59 -13.44
C ALA A 213 43.33 30.00 -12.39
N LEU A 214 42.22 30.63 -12.80
CA LEU A 214 41.20 31.16 -11.90
C LEU A 214 40.28 30.07 -11.32
N TRP A 215 40.14 28.92 -11.97
CA TRP A 215 39.19 27.88 -11.59
C TRP A 215 39.81 26.51 -11.31
N ARG A 216 41.15 26.41 -11.26
CA ARG A 216 41.86 25.18 -10.89
C ARG A 216 41.37 24.61 -9.55
N GLY A 217 41.13 23.30 -9.51
CA GLY A 217 40.69 22.60 -8.30
C GLY A 217 39.27 22.94 -7.84
N ARG A 218 38.42 23.54 -8.69
CA ARG A 218 37.02 23.86 -8.40
C ARG A 218 36.07 23.09 -9.32
N SER A 219 34.80 22.98 -8.93
CA SER A 219 33.72 22.51 -9.80
C SER A 219 33.33 23.62 -10.79
N VAL A 220 33.08 23.26 -12.04
CA VAL A 220 32.92 24.23 -13.14
C VAL A 220 31.63 23.96 -13.91
N PHE A 221 30.91 25.04 -14.25
CA PHE A 221 29.76 25.03 -15.16
C PHE A 221 30.19 25.61 -16.52
N VAL A 222 30.35 24.75 -17.52
CA VAL A 222 30.81 25.12 -18.86
C VAL A 222 29.62 25.46 -19.75
N VAL A 223 29.59 26.68 -20.29
CA VAL A 223 28.56 27.18 -21.22
C VAL A 223 29.12 27.18 -22.64
N ASP A 224 28.61 26.28 -23.49
CA ASP A 224 28.89 26.24 -24.92
C ASP A 224 27.69 26.78 -25.69
N ASP A 225 27.87 27.90 -26.39
CA ASP A 225 26.85 28.55 -27.21
C ASP A 225 26.81 28.05 -28.66
N GLY A 226 27.57 27.00 -28.97
CA GLY A 226 27.56 26.33 -30.27
C GLY A 226 28.39 27.02 -31.36
N GLU A 227 29.04 28.15 -31.05
CA GLU A 227 29.91 28.88 -31.99
C GLU A 227 31.30 28.23 -32.14
N ASN A 228 31.71 27.37 -31.21
CA ASN A 228 33.06 26.85 -31.12
C ASN A 228 33.17 25.41 -31.67
N ARG A 229 33.64 25.23 -32.92
CA ARG A 229 33.77 23.90 -33.58
C ARG A 229 34.96 23.05 -33.09
N ARG A 230 35.68 23.44 -32.03
CA ARG A 230 36.88 22.72 -31.55
C ARG A 230 36.54 21.76 -30.41
N SER A 231 36.75 20.46 -30.66
CA SER A 231 36.95 19.42 -29.65
C SER A 231 38.10 19.83 -28.71
N CYS A 232 38.09 19.78 -27.38
CA CYS A 232 37.26 19.05 -26.44
C CYS A 232 37.33 19.77 -25.06
N PRO A 233 36.47 20.76 -24.78
CA PRO A 233 36.47 21.50 -23.50
C PRO A 233 36.23 20.58 -22.29
N LEU A 234 35.49 19.48 -22.52
CA LEU A 234 35.24 18.40 -21.56
C LEU A 234 36.51 17.69 -21.10
N VAL A 235 37.38 17.30 -22.03
CA VAL A 235 38.63 16.60 -21.70
C VAL A 235 39.56 17.54 -20.95
N HIS A 236 39.62 18.81 -21.34
CA HIS A 236 40.46 19.80 -20.67
C HIS A 236 39.99 20.12 -19.25
N ALA A 237 38.69 20.33 -19.04
CA ALA A 237 38.13 20.58 -17.71
C ALA A 237 38.31 19.38 -16.77
N SER A 238 38.06 18.16 -17.24
CA SER A 238 38.24 16.93 -16.46
C SER A 238 39.72 16.59 -16.16
N MET A 239 40.68 17.08 -16.95
CA MET A 239 42.12 16.92 -16.65
C MET A 239 42.63 17.90 -15.59
N GLN A 240 41.94 19.03 -15.35
CA GLN A 240 42.39 20.08 -14.43
C GLN A 240 41.78 19.97 -13.02
N SER A 241 40.73 19.18 -12.82
CA SER A 241 40.10 18.97 -11.51
C SER A 241 39.37 17.63 -11.46
N PRO A 242 39.55 16.81 -10.41
CA PRO A 242 38.80 15.57 -10.21
C PRO A 242 37.38 15.79 -9.67
N LEU A 243 36.96 17.06 -9.49
CA LEU A 243 35.64 17.43 -8.97
C LEU A 243 34.55 17.35 -10.04
N PRO A 244 33.27 17.21 -9.65
CA PRO A 244 32.17 17.12 -10.61
C PRO A 244 31.97 18.41 -11.42
N HIS A 245 31.84 18.28 -12.75
CA HIS A 245 31.60 19.40 -13.68
C HIS A 245 30.24 19.28 -14.39
N VAL A 246 29.65 20.40 -14.80
CA VAL A 246 28.41 20.46 -15.59
C VAL A 246 28.69 21.16 -16.92
N LEU A 247 28.36 20.52 -18.04
CA LEU A 247 28.42 21.08 -19.39
C LEU A 247 27.01 21.40 -19.87
N PHE A 248 26.83 22.62 -20.36
CA PHE A 248 25.61 23.11 -20.97
C PHE A 248 25.85 23.55 -22.41
N VAL A 249 25.12 22.96 -23.35
CA VAL A 249 25.25 23.23 -24.79
C VAL A 249 23.99 23.90 -25.32
N ALA A 250 24.11 25.06 -25.95
CA ALA A 250 22.99 25.80 -26.52
C ALA A 250 23.08 25.82 -28.06
N GLY A 251 22.28 25.00 -28.73
CA GLY A 251 22.31 24.82 -30.20
C GLY A 251 21.08 25.34 -30.94
N ALA A 252 21.12 25.25 -32.27
CA ALA A 252 19.94 25.46 -33.12
C ALA A 252 19.10 24.18 -33.25
N GLU A 253 19.76 23.03 -33.29
CA GLU A 253 19.17 21.69 -33.47
C GLU A 253 19.50 20.77 -32.30
N GLU A 254 18.75 19.67 -32.19
CA GLU A 254 18.94 18.66 -31.15
C GLU A 254 20.27 17.92 -31.33
N ILE A 255 20.98 17.72 -30.22
CA ILE A 255 22.24 16.96 -30.20
C ILE A 255 21.92 15.53 -29.76
N GLY A 256 22.03 14.59 -30.71
CA GLY A 256 21.74 13.18 -30.46
C GLY A 256 22.53 12.59 -29.30
N ARG A 257 21.86 11.82 -28.44
CA ARG A 257 22.40 11.15 -27.22
C ARG A 257 22.79 12.08 -26.06
N VAL A 258 22.52 13.38 -26.14
CA VAL A 258 22.66 14.33 -25.03
C VAL A 258 21.28 14.72 -24.52
N ARG A 259 21.06 14.65 -23.20
CA ARG A 259 19.78 15.09 -22.61
C ARG A 259 19.62 16.59 -22.81
N GLY A 260 18.51 17.04 -23.39
CA GLY A 260 18.26 18.47 -23.51
C GLY A 260 16.83 18.87 -23.76
N LEU A 261 16.60 20.18 -23.82
CA LEU A 261 15.26 20.78 -23.82
C LEU A 261 15.07 21.73 -25.02
N PRO A 262 14.00 21.58 -25.81
CA PRO A 262 13.67 22.54 -26.85
C PRO A 262 13.14 23.85 -26.24
N LEU A 263 13.64 24.99 -26.70
CA LEU A 263 13.11 26.32 -26.39
C LEU A 263 12.02 26.69 -27.40
N GLY A 264 10.77 26.43 -27.01
CA GLY A 264 9.59 26.72 -27.81
C GLY A 264 9.26 28.22 -27.96
N ARG A 265 8.34 28.49 -28.88
CA ARG A 265 7.75 29.82 -29.11
C ARG A 265 6.86 30.22 -27.92
N VAL A 266 6.89 31.49 -27.53
CA VAL A 266 6.13 32.12 -26.45
C VAL A 266 4.81 32.66 -27.00
N SER A 267 3.72 32.57 -26.24
CA SER A 267 2.43 33.08 -26.70
C SER A 267 2.44 34.60 -26.82
N ALA A 268 1.58 35.16 -27.68
CA ALA A 268 1.45 36.61 -27.79
C ALA A 268 1.00 37.23 -26.45
N ASP A 269 0.12 36.56 -25.70
CA ASP A 269 -0.34 37.03 -24.39
C ASP A 269 0.78 37.04 -23.34
N ASP A 270 1.69 36.05 -23.34
CA ASP A 270 2.83 36.02 -22.42
C ASP A 270 3.87 37.08 -22.79
N LEU A 271 4.04 37.36 -24.08
CA LEU A 271 4.90 38.44 -24.57
C LEU A 271 4.34 39.81 -24.19
N VAL A 272 3.04 40.05 -24.41
CA VAL A 272 2.36 41.30 -24.01
C VAL A 272 2.31 41.44 -22.49
N GLY A 273 2.04 40.35 -21.77
CA GLY A 273 1.99 40.33 -20.31
C GLY A 273 3.36 40.54 -19.63
N ALA A 274 4.45 40.43 -20.40
CA ALA A 274 5.78 40.81 -19.95
C ALA A 274 6.00 42.33 -20.00
N VAL A 275 5.17 43.10 -20.71
CA VAL A 275 5.25 44.57 -20.71
C VAL A 275 4.87 45.10 -19.33
N PHE A 276 5.74 45.95 -18.79
CA PHE A 276 5.65 46.48 -17.44
C PHE A 276 5.73 48.02 -17.45
N PRO A 277 4.83 48.74 -16.76
CA PRO A 277 3.74 48.25 -15.88
C PRO A 277 2.62 47.52 -16.63
N ARG A 278 1.88 46.64 -15.94
CA ARG A 278 0.91 45.73 -16.58
C ARG A 278 -0.38 46.39 -17.09
N ARG A 279 -0.76 47.56 -16.56
CA ARG A 279 -1.94 48.30 -17.01
C ARG A 279 -1.54 49.16 -18.22
N MET A 280 -2.25 49.01 -19.32
CA MET A 280 -2.07 49.76 -20.57
C MET A 280 -3.40 50.35 -21.01
N SER A 281 -3.38 51.45 -21.76
CA SER A 281 -4.55 51.90 -22.50
C SER A 281 -4.88 50.91 -23.63
N GLU A 282 -6.15 50.88 -24.04
CA GLU A 282 -6.65 49.93 -25.05
C GLU A 282 -5.89 50.03 -26.39
N ALA A 283 -5.49 51.25 -26.77
CA ALA A 283 -4.67 51.50 -27.96
C ALA A 283 -3.27 50.87 -27.83
N LEU A 284 -2.61 51.07 -26.70
CA LEU A 284 -1.26 50.58 -26.46
C LEU A 284 -1.21 49.05 -26.29
N GLU A 285 -2.24 48.46 -25.69
CA GLU A 285 -2.38 47.01 -25.60
C GLU A 285 -2.56 46.38 -26.99
N THR A 286 -3.32 47.04 -27.87
CA THR A 286 -3.50 46.60 -29.26
C THR A 286 -2.17 46.62 -30.02
N ASP A 287 -1.38 47.68 -29.85
CA ASP A 287 -0.06 47.84 -30.46
C ASP A 287 0.94 46.79 -29.97
N ALA A 288 0.99 46.55 -28.65
CA ALA A 288 1.83 45.51 -28.06
C ALA A 288 1.42 44.10 -28.54
N ARG A 289 0.12 43.85 -28.68
CA ARG A 289 -0.45 42.59 -29.18
C ARG A 289 -0.09 42.36 -30.64
N ALA A 290 -0.18 43.39 -31.49
CA ALA A 290 0.24 43.31 -32.89
C ALA A 290 1.75 42.99 -33.02
N ALA A 291 2.60 43.63 -32.19
CA ALA A 291 4.03 43.33 -32.15
C ALA A 291 4.31 41.88 -31.68
N ALA A 292 3.54 41.38 -30.72
CA ALA A 292 3.66 40.01 -30.19
C ALA A 292 3.24 38.94 -31.20
N GLU A 293 2.19 39.20 -31.98
CA GLU A 293 1.77 38.34 -33.09
C GLU A 293 2.81 38.33 -34.22
N ALA A 294 3.33 39.50 -34.59
CA ALA A 294 4.38 39.65 -35.60
C ALA A 294 5.73 39.00 -35.18
N ALA A 295 5.96 38.87 -33.87
CA ALA A 295 7.13 38.16 -33.32
C ALA A 295 7.07 36.64 -33.52
N ARG A 296 5.90 36.09 -33.86
CA ARG A 296 5.66 34.64 -34.01
C ARG A 296 6.19 33.86 -32.79
N GLY A 297 6.06 34.43 -31.60
CA GLY A 297 6.49 33.83 -30.35
C GLY A 297 8.00 33.72 -30.11
N LEU A 298 8.84 34.49 -30.79
CA LEU A 298 10.27 34.57 -30.46
C LEU A 298 10.54 35.81 -29.57
N PRO A 299 10.95 35.65 -28.29
CA PRO A 299 11.13 36.78 -27.38
C PRO A 299 12.08 37.87 -27.86
N GLU A 300 13.23 37.51 -28.45
CA GLU A 300 14.18 38.51 -28.96
C GLU A 300 13.67 39.22 -30.22
N ARG A 301 12.76 38.59 -30.96
CA ARG A 301 12.06 39.24 -32.08
C ARG A 301 10.99 40.18 -31.56
N PHE A 302 10.26 39.79 -30.52
CA PHE A 302 9.28 40.64 -29.86
C PHE A 302 9.92 41.91 -29.28
N LEU A 303 11.04 41.75 -28.56
CA LEU A 303 11.84 42.88 -28.05
C LEU A 303 12.17 43.91 -29.13
N ARG A 304 12.59 43.45 -30.32
CA ARG A 304 12.90 44.36 -31.44
C ARG A 304 11.66 45.02 -32.05
N LEU A 305 10.56 44.28 -32.18
CA LEU A 305 9.33 44.80 -32.79
C LEU A 305 8.59 45.76 -31.87
N LEU A 306 8.57 45.47 -30.56
CA LEU A 306 7.91 46.31 -29.56
C LEU A 306 8.54 47.71 -29.49
N TRP A 307 9.86 47.81 -29.61
CA TRP A 307 10.56 49.10 -29.55
C TRP A 307 10.89 49.68 -30.93
N SER A 308 10.23 49.21 -32.00
CA SER A 308 10.35 49.80 -33.34
C SER A 308 9.36 50.95 -33.51
N ASP A 309 9.76 52.04 -34.17
CA ASP A 309 8.92 53.24 -34.38
C ASP A 309 7.71 53.01 -35.34
N SER A 310 7.49 51.78 -35.78
CA SER A 310 6.56 51.41 -36.88
C SER A 310 5.13 51.01 -36.47
N VAL A 311 4.82 50.90 -35.17
CA VAL A 311 3.57 50.24 -34.70
C VAL A 311 2.29 51.06 -35.02
N GLY A 312 2.39 52.36 -35.31
CA GLY A 312 1.24 53.24 -35.57
C GLY A 312 0.63 53.27 -36.99
N ARG A 313 1.03 52.42 -37.96
CA ARG A 313 0.59 52.55 -39.38
C ARG A 313 -0.45 51.54 -39.90
N HIS A 314 -0.87 50.53 -39.13
CA HIS A 314 -1.85 49.55 -39.61
C HIS A 314 -3.30 49.87 -39.20
N ARG A 315 -3.81 51.03 -39.64
CA ARG A 315 -5.26 51.34 -39.74
C ARG A 315 -5.62 51.49 -41.21
N ARG A 316 -6.09 50.41 -41.88
CA ARG A 316 -7.02 50.38 -43.06
C ARG A 316 -6.86 49.09 -43.90
N ARG A 317 -7.86 48.18 -43.84
CA ARG A 317 -8.67 47.62 -44.97
C ARG A 317 -9.43 46.33 -44.60
N ALA A 318 -10.76 46.49 -44.44
CA ALA A 318 -11.96 45.75 -44.93
C ALA A 318 -11.88 44.34 -45.59
N PRO A 319 -13.03 43.65 -45.85
CA PRO A 319 -14.31 43.52 -45.11
C PRO A 319 -14.87 42.06 -45.02
N ARG A 320 -16.02 41.91 -44.34
CA ARG A 320 -16.85 40.69 -44.20
C ARG A 320 -17.56 40.30 -45.50
N THR A 321 -17.73 39.00 -45.75
CA THR A 321 -18.87 38.45 -46.52
C THR A 321 -19.35 37.12 -45.95
N SER A 322 -20.66 36.93 -46.05
CA SER A 322 -21.51 35.84 -45.58
C SER A 322 -21.57 34.66 -46.57
N SER A 323 -21.80 33.43 -46.10
CA SER A 323 -22.82 32.54 -46.70
C SER A 323 -23.17 31.34 -45.81
N ARG A 324 -24.39 30.83 -46.03
CA ARG A 324 -25.14 29.81 -45.30
C ARG A 324 -24.84 28.37 -45.80
N ALA A 325 -25.17 27.42 -44.91
CA ALA A 325 -25.86 26.13 -45.12
C ALA A 325 -25.21 24.94 -45.87
N ALA A 326 -25.56 23.76 -45.32
CA ALA A 326 -25.78 22.44 -45.93
C ALA A 326 -24.67 21.37 -45.90
N GLU A 327 -25.01 20.30 -45.16
CA GLU A 327 -24.95 18.86 -45.54
C GLU A 327 -23.60 18.11 -45.66
N GLN A 328 -23.52 17.01 -44.88
CA GLN A 328 -22.70 15.80 -45.14
C GLN A 328 -23.34 14.99 -46.31
N PRO A 329 -22.67 14.05 -47.04
CA PRO A 329 -21.76 12.99 -46.54
C PRO A 329 -20.65 12.39 -47.47
N VAL A 330 -19.73 11.64 -46.84
CA VAL A 330 -19.00 10.37 -47.17
C VAL A 330 -18.63 9.93 -48.64
N ALA A 331 -17.31 9.63 -48.81
CA ALA A 331 -16.62 8.50 -49.52
C ALA A 331 -15.91 8.62 -50.91
N TYR A 332 -14.60 8.26 -50.86
CA TYR A 332 -13.70 7.52 -51.80
C TYR A 332 -13.20 8.09 -53.16
N GLY A 333 -11.86 8.28 -53.24
CA GLY A 333 -11.01 7.76 -54.33
C GLY A 333 -10.27 8.76 -55.26
N GLY A 334 -8.92 8.75 -55.24
CA GLY A 334 -8.07 8.88 -56.45
C GLY A 334 -7.19 10.13 -56.67
N ASP A 335 -5.90 9.99 -56.30
CA ASP A 335 -4.63 10.52 -56.86
C ASP A 335 -4.22 12.01 -57.01
N GLU A 336 -3.10 12.26 -56.32
CA GLU A 336 -1.88 13.03 -56.67
C GLU A 336 -1.94 14.52 -57.05
N ARG A 337 -1.50 15.37 -56.12
CA ARG A 337 -0.23 16.12 -56.23
C ARG A 337 0.20 16.66 -54.86
N ALA A 338 1.50 16.51 -54.58
CA ALA A 338 2.12 16.70 -53.28
C ALA A 338 2.24 18.17 -52.82
N GLU A 339 1.73 18.46 -51.62
CA GLU A 339 2.25 19.50 -50.71
C GLU A 339 2.55 18.82 -49.35
N PRO A 340 3.67 19.13 -48.67
CA PRO A 340 4.08 18.41 -47.47
C PRO A 340 3.12 18.71 -46.31
N PRO A 341 2.81 17.73 -45.44
CA PRO A 341 1.73 17.88 -44.48
C PRO A 341 2.15 18.82 -43.35
N VAL A 342 1.50 19.98 -43.30
CA VAL A 342 1.32 20.75 -42.07
C VAL A 342 0.37 19.93 -41.20
N ALA A 343 0.94 19.01 -40.43
CA ALA A 343 0.19 18.23 -39.45
C ALA A 343 -0.33 19.17 -38.35
N GLN A 344 -1.62 19.46 -38.38
CA GLN A 344 -2.32 19.92 -37.19
C GLN A 344 -2.26 18.79 -36.15
N LEU A 345 -1.55 19.03 -35.05
CA LEU A 345 -1.72 18.26 -33.82
C LEU A 345 -2.77 18.93 -32.94
N PRO A 346 -3.65 18.15 -32.28
CA PRO A 346 -4.66 18.66 -31.39
C PRO A 346 -4.05 19.21 -30.09
N SER A 347 -4.77 20.19 -29.57
CA SER A 347 -4.71 20.87 -28.28
C SER A 347 -4.04 20.16 -27.08
N VAL A 348 -3.24 20.96 -26.35
CA VAL A 348 -3.30 21.21 -24.88
C VAL A 348 -2.81 20.08 -23.95
N ALA A 349 -2.16 20.30 -22.80
CA ALA A 349 -1.43 21.42 -22.20
C ALA A 349 -0.86 20.96 -20.84
N TRP A 350 0.16 21.71 -20.40
CA TRP A 350 0.36 22.24 -19.05
C TRP A 350 0.88 21.38 -17.90
N PRO A 351 1.76 21.96 -17.03
CA PRO A 351 1.59 23.34 -16.48
C PRO A 351 2.74 24.38 -16.10
N THR A 352 2.47 25.73 -16.15
CA THR A 352 3.27 27.01 -15.89
C THR A 352 2.71 27.94 -14.73
N PRO A 353 3.37 29.05 -14.25
CA PRO A 353 3.11 29.74 -12.95
C PRO A 353 1.77 30.47 -12.67
N GLY A 354 1.00 30.94 -13.66
CA GLY A 354 -0.36 31.50 -13.42
C GLY A 354 -1.32 30.46 -12.84
N GLU A 355 -1.00 29.19 -13.08
CA GLU A 355 -1.76 28.09 -12.53
C GLU A 355 -1.47 27.83 -11.08
N LEU A 356 -0.26 28.04 -10.55
CA LEU A 356 -0.02 27.82 -9.13
C LEU A 356 -0.86 28.79 -8.29
N ALA A 357 -1.00 30.04 -8.71
CA ALA A 357 -1.92 30.99 -8.08
C ALA A 357 -3.40 30.62 -8.29
N ALA A 358 -3.79 30.15 -9.49
CA ALA A 358 -5.14 29.63 -9.73
C ALA A 358 -5.43 28.36 -8.92
N LEU A 359 -4.44 27.51 -8.69
CA LEU A 359 -4.52 26.30 -7.90
C LEU A 359 -4.56 26.61 -6.42
N ARG A 360 -3.77 27.55 -5.91
CA ARG A 360 -3.90 28.06 -4.53
C ARG A 360 -5.29 28.64 -4.28
N ARG A 361 -5.83 29.46 -5.20
CA ARG A 361 -7.24 29.92 -5.14
C ARG A 361 -8.22 28.76 -5.19
N LYS A 362 -8.01 27.76 -6.05
CA LYS A 362 -8.84 26.54 -6.08
C LYS A 362 -8.73 25.71 -4.79
N VAL A 363 -7.59 25.71 -4.10
CA VAL A 363 -7.46 25.13 -2.76
C VAL A 363 -8.32 25.93 -1.80
N THR A 364 -8.17 27.26 -1.72
CA THR A 364 -8.97 28.14 -0.85
C THR A 364 -10.47 28.01 -1.12
N ASP A 365 -10.90 27.97 -2.38
CA ASP A 365 -12.29 27.75 -2.79
C ASP A 365 -12.80 26.38 -2.36
N ALA A 366 -11.97 25.35 -2.48
CA ALA A 366 -12.32 24.02 -2.03
C ALA A 366 -12.44 23.96 -0.49
N LEU A 367 -11.57 24.68 0.24
CA LEU A 367 -11.69 24.84 1.70
C LEU A 367 -12.98 25.58 2.08
N ALA A 368 -13.35 26.64 1.37
CA ALA A 368 -14.63 27.32 1.55
C ALA A 368 -15.84 26.44 1.21
N LYS A 369 -15.71 25.53 0.23
CA LYS A 369 -16.74 24.51 -0.06
C LYS A 369 -16.83 23.47 1.07
N LEU A 370 -15.72 23.14 1.75
CA LEU A 370 -15.74 22.27 2.92
C LEU A 370 -16.49 22.89 4.09
N THR A 371 -16.29 24.18 4.38
CA THR A 371 -16.99 24.88 5.46
C THR A 371 -18.49 25.01 5.20
N ARG A 372 -18.90 25.11 3.92
CA ARG A 372 -20.32 25.11 3.49
C ARG A 372 -20.93 23.71 3.30
N GLY A 373 -20.25 22.64 3.72
CA GLY A 373 -20.78 21.26 3.63
C GLY A 373 -20.75 20.60 2.24
N ARG A 374 -20.19 21.25 1.21
CA ARG A 374 -20.10 20.71 -0.17
C ARG A 374 -18.89 19.77 -0.34
N HIS A 375 -18.80 18.75 0.52
CA HIS A 375 -17.61 17.90 0.65
C HIS A 375 -17.25 17.08 -0.59
N ALA A 376 -18.21 16.53 -1.33
CA ALA A 376 -17.90 15.70 -2.50
C ALA A 376 -17.24 16.53 -3.62
N ALA A 377 -17.76 17.73 -3.86
CA ALA A 377 -17.18 18.68 -4.81
C ALA A 377 -15.81 19.18 -4.32
N ALA A 378 -15.68 19.50 -3.03
CA ALA A 378 -14.43 19.95 -2.44
C ALA A 378 -13.34 18.87 -2.46
N ILE A 379 -13.64 17.61 -2.14
CA ILE A 379 -12.69 16.49 -2.16
C ILE A 379 -12.20 16.24 -3.59
N ARG A 380 -13.10 16.24 -4.58
CA ARG A 380 -12.70 16.11 -6.00
C ARG A 380 -11.79 17.27 -6.42
N GLN A 381 -12.18 18.50 -6.09
CA GLN A 381 -11.40 19.69 -6.41
C GLN A 381 -10.03 19.67 -5.72
N LEU A 382 -9.94 19.32 -4.43
CA LEU A 382 -8.67 19.20 -3.70
C LEU A 382 -7.78 18.12 -4.31
N ARG A 383 -8.28 16.92 -4.61
CA ARG A 383 -7.49 15.86 -5.27
C ARG A 383 -6.95 16.30 -6.62
N GLN A 384 -7.80 16.93 -7.44
CA GLN A 384 -7.39 17.44 -8.75
C GLN A 384 -6.36 18.57 -8.62
N THR A 385 -6.56 19.48 -7.67
CA THR A 385 -5.71 20.65 -7.44
C THR A 385 -4.37 20.25 -6.82
N VAL A 386 -4.34 19.34 -5.84
CA VAL A 386 -3.12 18.76 -5.26
C VAL A 386 -2.35 17.97 -6.32
N GLY A 387 -3.01 17.11 -7.11
CA GLY A 387 -2.37 16.41 -8.23
C GLY A 387 -1.77 17.37 -9.26
N ALA A 388 -2.44 18.50 -9.49
CA ALA A 388 -1.95 19.57 -10.31
C ALA A 388 -0.74 20.31 -9.67
N LEU A 389 -0.75 20.59 -8.37
CA LEU A 389 0.39 21.18 -7.64
C LEU A 389 1.62 20.25 -7.65
N ILE A 390 1.42 18.93 -7.51
CA ILE A 390 2.46 17.89 -7.58
C ILE A 390 3.14 17.89 -8.96
N ARG A 391 2.35 17.86 -10.05
CA ARG A 391 2.87 17.92 -11.42
C ARG A 391 3.62 19.22 -11.75
N ARG A 392 3.46 20.25 -10.90
CA ARG A 392 4.10 21.58 -11.00
C ARG A 392 5.26 21.77 -10.01
N GLY A 393 5.62 20.73 -9.25
CA GLY A 393 6.72 20.78 -8.27
C GLY A 393 6.45 21.67 -7.05
N ALA A 394 5.22 22.12 -6.82
CA ALA A 394 4.83 22.97 -5.69
C ALA A 394 4.54 22.12 -4.44
N TRP A 395 5.58 21.47 -3.90
CA TRP A 395 5.47 20.47 -2.84
C TRP A 395 4.89 21.03 -1.53
N ALA A 396 5.28 22.25 -1.13
CA ALA A 396 4.73 22.90 0.06
C ALA A 396 3.22 23.20 -0.11
N ASP A 397 2.79 23.76 -1.23
CA ASP A 397 1.37 24.03 -1.52
C ASP A 397 0.55 22.74 -1.67
N ALA A 398 1.16 21.69 -2.25
CA ALA A 398 0.55 20.38 -2.34
C ALA A 398 0.34 19.77 -0.95
N ALA A 399 1.32 19.88 -0.05
CA ALA A 399 1.19 19.46 1.34
C ALA A 399 0.08 20.26 2.06
N ASP A 400 0.05 21.58 1.87
CA ASP A 400 -0.93 22.48 2.47
C ASP A 400 -2.37 22.22 1.98
N GLY A 401 -2.54 21.85 0.71
CA GLY A 401 -3.84 21.45 0.15
C GLY A 401 -4.24 20.02 0.50
N ALA A 402 -3.27 19.09 0.57
CA ALA A 402 -3.50 17.69 0.91
C ALA A 402 -3.84 17.51 2.40
N MET A 403 -3.37 18.40 3.27
CA MET A 403 -3.62 18.27 4.70
C MET A 403 -5.10 18.38 5.11
N PRO A 404 -5.83 19.43 4.71
CA PRO A 404 -7.27 19.55 4.92
C PRO A 404 -8.07 18.45 4.22
N LEU A 405 -7.57 17.90 3.10
CA LEU A 405 -8.16 16.76 2.42
C LEU A 405 -8.09 15.50 3.30
N ALA A 406 -6.92 15.17 3.86
CA ALA A 406 -6.76 14.04 4.78
C ALA A 406 -7.66 14.19 6.02
N ALA A 407 -7.65 15.37 6.66
CA ALA A 407 -8.51 15.66 7.80
C ALA A 407 -10.02 15.52 7.48
N THR A 408 -10.44 15.89 6.26
CA THR A 408 -11.82 15.73 5.81
C THR A 408 -12.18 14.27 5.52
N LEU A 409 -11.26 13.50 4.93
CA LEU A 409 -11.46 12.07 4.71
C LEU A 409 -11.60 11.32 6.04
N LEU A 410 -10.81 11.69 7.06
CA LEU A 410 -10.95 11.17 8.42
C LEU A 410 -12.32 11.47 9.01
N ARG A 411 -12.77 12.73 8.98
CA ARG A 411 -14.12 13.13 9.44
C ARG A 411 -15.28 12.42 8.72
N ARG A 412 -15.03 11.82 7.56
CA ARG A 412 -16.01 11.05 6.78
C ARG A 412 -15.88 9.53 6.93
N GLY A 413 -14.95 9.05 7.75
CA GLY A 413 -14.78 7.63 8.02
C GLY A 413 -13.94 6.89 6.97
N ARG A 414 -13.07 7.60 6.24
CA ARG A 414 -12.18 7.02 5.22
C ARG A 414 -10.71 7.04 5.67
N PRO A 415 -10.34 6.38 6.79
CA PRO A 415 -9.00 6.49 7.35
C PRO A 415 -7.91 5.87 6.45
N ARG A 416 -8.21 4.81 5.69
CA ARG A 416 -7.26 4.23 4.73
C ARG A 416 -6.91 5.20 3.60
N ASP A 417 -7.92 5.93 3.11
CA ASP A 417 -7.69 6.93 2.05
C ASP A 417 -6.99 8.17 2.62
N ALA A 418 -7.25 8.51 3.88
CA ALA A 418 -6.52 9.57 4.57
C ALA A 418 -5.04 9.20 4.75
N LEU A 419 -4.71 7.98 5.17
CA LEU A 419 -3.32 7.51 5.29
C LEU A 419 -2.56 7.60 3.96
N LYS A 420 -3.17 7.20 2.84
CA LYS A 420 -2.58 7.38 1.51
C LYS A 420 -2.21 8.84 1.23
N VAL A 421 -3.15 9.76 1.52
CA VAL A 421 -2.91 11.20 1.36
C VAL A 421 -1.87 11.72 2.36
N LEU A 422 -1.73 11.12 3.54
CA LEU A 422 -0.74 11.51 4.55
C LEU A 422 0.67 11.02 4.20
N ASP A 423 0.81 9.85 3.59
CA ASP A 423 2.10 9.39 3.05
C ASP A 423 2.57 10.25 1.88
N ASP A 424 1.61 10.69 1.04
CA ASP A 424 1.85 11.72 0.02
C ASP A 424 2.34 13.03 0.68
N VAL A 425 1.65 13.53 1.73
CA VAL A 425 2.07 14.74 2.47
C VAL A 425 3.47 14.60 3.08
N ARG A 426 3.82 13.44 3.66
CA ARG A 426 5.17 13.19 4.19
C ARG A 426 6.23 13.30 3.10
N THR A 427 5.94 12.75 1.93
CA THR A 427 6.80 12.86 0.75
C THR A 427 6.94 14.31 0.28
N PHE A 428 5.85 15.08 0.30
CA PHE A 428 5.85 16.49 -0.11
C PHE A 428 6.60 17.38 0.89
N ALA A 429 6.35 17.21 2.19
CA ALA A 429 6.97 17.99 3.26
C ALA A 429 8.47 17.68 3.40
N GLY A 430 8.89 16.43 3.16
CA GLY A 430 10.31 16.05 3.10
C GLY A 430 11.05 16.69 1.92
N ARG A 431 10.38 16.89 0.77
CA ARG A 431 10.95 17.59 -0.40
C ARG A 431 10.99 19.11 -0.24
N SER A 432 10.13 19.69 0.60
CA SER A 432 10.06 21.13 0.85
C SER A 432 10.76 21.59 2.13
N GLY A 433 11.42 20.69 2.88
CA GLY A 433 12.13 21.00 4.13
C GLY A 433 11.22 21.46 5.27
N GLY A 434 9.95 21.03 5.31
CA GLY A 434 8.94 21.52 6.24
C GLY A 434 8.71 20.61 7.46
N ASP A 435 9.59 20.67 8.45
CA ASP A 435 9.52 19.83 9.67
C ASP A 435 8.19 19.97 10.43
N ALA A 436 7.64 21.19 10.46
CA ALA A 436 6.34 21.53 11.01
C ALA A 436 5.19 20.71 10.39
N ARG A 437 5.19 20.54 9.06
CA ARG A 437 4.15 19.78 8.34
C ARG A 437 4.31 18.27 8.49
N LEU A 438 5.54 17.79 8.69
CA LEU A 438 5.80 16.38 8.98
C LEU A 438 5.20 15.97 10.32
N LEU A 439 5.32 16.83 11.35
CA LEU A 439 4.67 16.61 12.64
C LEU A 439 3.14 16.64 12.52
N ASP A 440 2.57 17.62 11.80
CA ASP A 440 1.12 17.70 11.58
C ASP A 440 0.57 16.44 10.86
N ALA A 441 1.32 15.94 9.88
CA ALA A 441 0.99 14.71 9.15
C ALA A 441 1.12 13.47 10.05
N ALA A 442 2.13 13.41 10.92
CA ALA A 442 2.29 12.33 11.89
C ALA A 442 1.13 12.28 12.90
N VAL A 443 0.67 13.44 13.39
CA VAL A 443 -0.50 13.53 14.28
C VAL A 443 -1.76 13.02 13.59
N LEU A 444 -2.07 13.48 12.37
CA LEU A 444 -3.24 13.01 11.62
C LEU A 444 -3.14 11.55 11.18
N ALA A 445 -1.94 11.04 10.92
CA ALA A 445 -1.70 9.61 10.67
C ALA A 445 -1.97 8.78 11.92
N GLY A 446 -1.51 9.23 13.08
CA GLY A 446 -1.88 8.64 14.36
C GLY A 446 -3.40 8.59 14.57
N GLU A 447 -4.12 9.68 14.30
CA GLU A 447 -5.59 9.68 14.36
C GLU A 447 -6.24 8.69 13.39
N ALA A 448 -5.68 8.52 12.19
CA ALA A 448 -6.16 7.56 11.20
C ALA A 448 -5.90 6.10 11.63
N TRP A 449 -4.74 5.83 12.22
CA TRP A 449 -4.40 4.54 12.80
C TRP A 449 -5.32 4.18 13.98
N ILE A 450 -5.64 5.16 14.84
CA ILE A 450 -6.66 4.99 15.89
C ILE A 450 -7.99 4.59 15.26
N ASP A 451 -8.48 5.31 14.24
CA ASP A 451 -9.76 4.99 13.59
C ASP A 451 -9.76 3.62 12.89
N LEU A 452 -8.59 3.10 12.52
CA LEU A 452 -8.36 1.75 11.98
C LEU A 452 -8.19 0.66 13.05
N ALA A 453 -8.24 1.00 14.34
CA ALA A 453 -7.94 0.11 15.46
C ALA A 453 -6.51 -0.46 15.45
N ARG A 454 -5.55 0.27 14.86
CA ARG A 454 -4.12 -0.05 14.85
C ARG A 454 -3.39 0.79 15.91
N LEU A 455 -3.62 0.45 17.17
CA LEU A 455 -3.24 1.28 18.31
C LEU A 455 -1.74 1.26 18.63
N ASP A 456 -1.02 0.18 18.31
CA ASP A 456 0.43 0.11 18.52
C ASP A 456 1.19 1.05 17.58
N GLU A 457 0.80 1.07 16.31
CA GLU A 457 1.36 2.00 15.32
C GLU A 457 0.98 3.44 15.63
N ALA A 458 -0.25 3.68 16.10
CA ALA A 458 -0.69 5.00 16.53
C ALA A 458 0.14 5.51 17.70
N GLU A 459 0.30 4.71 18.77
CA GLU A 459 1.06 5.11 19.96
C GLU A 459 2.51 5.39 19.63
N THR A 460 3.15 4.54 18.83
CA THR A 460 4.55 4.72 18.40
C THR A 460 4.73 6.04 17.65
N VAL A 461 3.89 6.31 16.65
CA VAL A 461 3.98 7.54 15.83
C VAL A 461 3.68 8.78 16.67
N LEU A 462 2.67 8.71 17.54
CA LEU A 462 2.24 9.86 18.36
C LEU A 462 3.21 10.16 19.49
N ALA A 463 3.81 9.14 20.12
CA ALA A 463 4.86 9.32 21.11
C ALA A 463 6.11 9.96 20.49
N ALA A 464 6.53 9.51 19.30
CA ALA A 464 7.63 10.13 18.56
C ALA A 464 7.33 11.59 18.19
N ALA A 465 6.09 11.88 17.75
CA ALA A 465 5.66 13.25 17.40
C ALA A 465 5.66 14.17 18.63
N VAL A 466 5.21 13.67 19.77
CA VAL A 466 5.28 14.37 21.06
C VAL A 466 6.73 14.70 21.43
N THR A 467 7.63 13.73 21.37
CA THR A 467 9.04 13.93 21.74
C THR A 467 9.69 14.95 20.81
N SER A 468 9.51 14.81 19.50
CA SER A 468 10.06 15.74 18.52
C SER A 468 9.49 17.16 18.66
N ALA A 469 8.19 17.32 18.91
CA ALA A 469 7.59 18.63 19.17
C ALA A 469 8.12 19.26 20.47
N THR A 470 8.43 18.44 21.48
CA THR A 470 9.00 18.88 22.76
C THR A 470 10.44 19.33 22.58
N THR A 471 11.26 18.59 21.85
CA THR A 471 12.64 18.96 21.50
C THR A 471 12.69 20.26 20.69
N ASN A 472 11.72 20.47 19.79
CA ASN A 472 11.64 21.68 18.96
C ASN A 472 11.03 22.89 19.70
N GLY A 473 10.53 22.72 20.94
CA GLY A 473 9.89 23.79 21.70
C GLY A 473 8.56 24.30 21.15
N ASP A 474 7.89 23.54 20.27
CA ASP A 474 6.65 23.97 19.61
C ASP A 474 5.41 23.62 20.46
N ARG A 475 4.95 24.59 21.26
CA ARG A 475 3.81 24.42 22.19
C ARG A 475 2.51 23.99 21.51
N LEU A 476 2.22 24.47 20.30
CA LEU A 476 0.99 24.09 19.58
C LEU A 476 1.02 22.63 19.14
N ARG A 477 2.18 22.17 18.65
CA ARG A 477 2.35 20.76 18.23
C ARG A 477 2.47 19.81 19.41
N ILE A 478 3.05 20.26 20.53
CA ILE A 478 3.00 19.51 21.80
C ILE A 478 1.54 19.29 22.23
N ALA A 479 0.72 20.33 22.22
CA ALA A 479 -0.69 20.24 22.59
C ALA A 479 -1.49 19.28 21.67
N THR A 480 -1.34 19.43 20.34
CA THR A 480 -2.10 18.63 19.37
C THR A 480 -1.65 17.16 19.31
N SER A 481 -0.34 16.89 19.39
CA SER A 481 0.19 15.53 19.44
C SER A 481 -0.13 14.84 20.77
N SER A 482 -0.06 15.55 21.90
CA SER A 482 -0.44 15.01 23.22
C SER A 482 -1.93 14.69 23.30
N LEU A 483 -2.79 15.53 22.70
CA LEU A 483 -4.23 15.26 22.60
C LEU A 483 -4.52 13.98 21.79
N ALA A 484 -3.83 13.78 20.66
CA ALA A 484 -3.99 12.58 19.84
C ALA A 484 -3.43 11.33 20.55
N LEU A 485 -2.29 11.45 21.25
CA LEU A 485 -1.72 10.38 22.06
C LEU A 485 -2.66 9.97 23.20
N ALA A 486 -3.21 10.95 23.93
CA ALA A 486 -4.22 10.70 24.97
C ALA A 486 -5.46 9.98 24.42
N ARG A 487 -5.88 10.30 23.19
CA ARG A 487 -6.98 9.60 22.52
C ARG A 487 -6.61 8.14 22.18
N CYS A 488 -5.36 7.87 21.80
CA CYS A 488 -4.87 6.51 21.57
C CYS A 488 -4.88 5.71 22.87
N LEU A 489 -4.26 6.25 23.92
CA LEU A 489 -4.18 5.65 25.26
C LEU A 489 -5.57 5.41 25.87
N PHE A 490 -6.51 6.34 25.65
CA PHE A 490 -7.91 6.15 26.00
C PHE A 490 -8.48 4.88 25.36
N TRP A 491 -8.31 4.66 24.05
CA TRP A 491 -8.82 3.47 23.37
C TRP A 491 -8.12 2.18 23.80
N ARG A 492 -6.86 2.27 24.25
CA ARG A 492 -6.09 1.18 24.89
C ARG A 492 -6.50 0.92 26.34
N GLY A 493 -7.38 1.72 26.94
CA GLY A 493 -7.79 1.56 28.34
C GLY A 493 -6.74 2.02 29.36
N LYS A 494 -5.66 2.67 28.92
CA LYS A 494 -4.61 3.23 29.79
C LYS A 494 -5.03 4.64 30.24
N TYR A 495 -6.04 4.73 31.11
CA TYR A 495 -6.67 6.02 31.42
C TYR A 495 -5.79 6.97 32.24
N ASP A 496 -4.93 6.45 33.12
CA ASP A 496 -3.99 7.28 33.89
C ASP A 496 -2.89 7.85 32.98
N ASP A 497 -2.33 7.04 32.08
CA ASP A 497 -1.38 7.51 31.06
C ASP A 497 -2.03 8.52 30.12
N ALA A 498 -3.30 8.31 29.75
CA ALA A 498 -4.06 9.25 28.94
C ALA A 498 -4.27 10.59 29.68
N ALA A 499 -4.54 10.56 30.99
CA ALA A 499 -4.63 11.76 31.81
C ALA A 499 -3.28 12.48 31.94
N ALA A 500 -2.19 11.72 32.13
CA ALA A 500 -0.82 12.25 32.16
C ALA A 500 -0.42 12.90 30.82
N ALA A 501 -0.85 12.34 29.69
CA ALA A 501 -0.63 12.97 28.39
C ALA A 501 -1.34 14.34 28.27
N LEU A 502 -2.45 14.56 28.98
CA LEU A 502 -3.20 15.82 28.98
C LEU A 502 -2.76 16.84 30.06
N SER A 503 -1.78 16.51 30.90
CA SER A 503 -1.26 17.41 31.94
C SER A 503 -0.26 18.45 31.41
N ARG A 504 0.24 18.27 30.18
CA ARG A 504 1.12 19.21 29.49
C ARG A 504 0.40 20.53 29.17
N PRO A 505 1.13 21.67 29.02
CA PRO A 505 0.50 22.97 28.85
C PRO A 505 -0.28 23.11 27.53
N PHE A 506 -1.49 23.68 27.61
CA PHE A 506 -2.39 23.98 26.49
C PHE A 506 -2.69 25.49 26.36
N ASP A 507 -1.98 26.34 27.10
CA ASP A 507 -2.31 27.77 27.26
C ASP A 507 -2.32 28.51 25.90
N ASP A 508 -1.33 28.23 25.06
CA ASP A 508 -1.19 28.80 23.70
C ASP A 508 -2.06 28.11 22.63
N ALA A 509 -2.83 27.07 22.99
CA ALA A 509 -3.63 26.32 22.02
C ALA A 509 -4.94 27.05 21.66
N SER A 510 -5.43 26.89 20.43
CA SER A 510 -6.73 27.47 20.04
C SER A 510 -7.89 27.00 20.94
N ALA A 511 -8.95 27.82 21.06
CA ALA A 511 -10.14 27.47 21.84
C ALA A 511 -10.75 26.11 21.45
N GLY A 512 -10.69 25.75 20.16
CA GLY A 512 -11.15 24.45 19.68
C GLY A 512 -10.29 23.27 20.13
N VAL A 513 -8.98 23.45 20.29
CA VAL A 513 -8.07 22.42 20.82
C VAL A 513 -8.26 22.26 22.33
N ARG A 514 -8.39 23.38 23.07
CA ARG A 514 -8.72 23.35 24.51
C ARG A 514 -10.06 22.66 24.78
N ALA A 515 -11.10 22.99 24.01
CA ALA A 515 -12.38 22.31 24.11
C ALA A 515 -12.26 20.79 23.87
N ARG A 516 -11.49 20.35 22.86
CA ARG A 516 -11.27 18.91 22.62
C ARG A 516 -10.50 18.23 23.75
N ARG A 517 -9.55 18.93 24.38
CA ARG A 517 -8.80 18.45 25.55
C ARG A 517 -9.75 18.18 26.72
N GLU A 518 -10.57 19.15 27.11
CA GLU A 518 -11.54 18.99 28.19
C GLU A 518 -12.58 17.88 27.90
N LEU A 519 -13.07 17.81 26.66
CA LEU A 519 -14.03 16.77 26.27
C LEU A 519 -13.41 15.37 26.28
N LEU A 520 -12.10 15.25 26.01
CA LEU A 520 -11.38 13.98 26.15
C LEU A 520 -11.09 13.68 27.63
N ALA A 521 -10.73 14.70 28.42
CA ALA A 521 -10.53 14.59 29.86
C ALA A 521 -11.80 14.08 30.56
N ALA A 522 -12.98 14.58 30.18
CA ALA A 522 -14.26 14.07 30.68
C ALA A 522 -14.45 12.58 30.38
N ARG A 523 -14.07 12.12 29.19
CA ARG A 523 -14.17 10.69 28.81
C ARG A 523 -13.15 9.83 29.56
N ILE A 524 -11.94 10.34 29.76
CA ILE A 524 -10.90 9.68 30.56
C ILE A 524 -11.35 9.58 32.02
N ALA A 525 -11.95 10.64 32.58
CA ALA A 525 -12.49 10.64 33.93
C ALA A 525 -13.57 9.57 34.13
N VAL A 526 -14.47 9.36 33.15
CA VAL A 526 -15.39 8.20 33.15
C VAL A 526 -14.63 6.87 33.23
N GLY A 527 -13.54 6.71 32.47
CA GLY A 527 -12.69 5.51 32.52
C GLY A 527 -11.96 5.31 33.84
N ARG A 528 -11.66 6.39 34.56
CA ARG A 528 -11.07 6.39 35.91
C ARG A 528 -12.13 6.31 37.01
N PHE A 529 -13.41 6.13 36.66
CA PHE A 529 -14.56 6.16 37.57
C PHE A 529 -14.75 7.48 38.32
N ASP A 530 -14.18 8.59 37.85
CA ASP A 530 -14.38 9.94 38.35
C ASP A 530 -15.54 10.64 37.60
N ILE A 531 -16.76 10.30 38.00
CA ILE A 531 -17.97 10.86 37.39
C ILE A 531 -18.12 12.35 37.68
N ARG A 532 -17.73 12.82 38.88
CA ARG A 532 -17.83 14.23 39.27
C ARG A 532 -16.92 15.10 38.40
N GLY A 533 -15.66 14.67 38.22
CA GLY A 533 -14.73 15.31 37.31
C GLY A 533 -15.21 15.26 35.85
N ALA A 534 -15.83 14.16 35.42
CA ALA A 534 -16.39 14.05 34.07
C ALA A 534 -17.52 15.07 33.81
N VAL A 535 -18.45 15.23 34.75
CA VAL A 535 -19.56 16.20 34.65
C VAL A 535 -19.01 17.63 34.67
N ALA A 536 -18.13 17.94 35.63
CA ALA A 536 -17.50 19.27 35.75
C ALA A 536 -16.76 19.69 34.49
N ALA A 537 -15.97 18.78 33.89
CA ALA A 537 -15.26 19.03 32.64
C ALA A 537 -16.20 19.33 31.46
N THR A 538 -17.33 18.63 31.36
CA THR A 538 -18.32 18.93 30.30
C THR A 538 -19.07 20.25 30.53
N ALA A 539 -19.35 20.62 31.79
CA ALA A 539 -20.04 21.86 32.14
C ALA A 539 -19.15 23.09 31.84
N ALA A 540 -17.87 23.05 32.25
CA ALA A 540 -16.92 24.13 32.00
C ALA A 540 -16.75 24.46 30.50
N VAL A 541 -16.77 23.44 29.64
CA VAL A 541 -16.71 23.65 28.18
C VAL A 541 -18.05 24.13 27.62
N ALA A 542 -19.17 23.71 28.19
CA ALA A 542 -20.49 24.14 27.73
C ALA A 542 -20.71 25.65 27.94
N GLU A 543 -20.20 26.20 29.05
CA GLU A 543 -20.26 27.63 29.37
C GLU A 543 -19.35 28.48 28.46
N THR A 544 -18.22 27.91 28.04
CA THR A 544 -17.23 28.57 27.17
C THR A 544 -17.40 28.22 25.68
N ALA A 545 -18.39 27.39 25.34
CA ALA A 545 -18.60 26.91 23.98
C ALA A 545 -18.97 28.06 23.04
N SER A 546 -18.14 28.29 22.03
CA SER A 546 -18.37 29.33 21.02
C SER A 546 -19.63 29.05 20.17
N SER A 547 -20.00 30.01 19.32
CA SER A 547 -21.07 29.85 18.31
C SER A 547 -20.81 28.74 17.27
N ASP A 548 -19.67 28.04 17.32
CA ASP A 548 -19.33 26.95 16.41
C ASP A 548 -20.15 25.67 16.68
N ALA A 549 -21.01 25.32 15.72
CA ALA A 549 -21.84 24.11 15.75
C ALA A 549 -21.02 22.82 15.93
N ALA A 550 -19.78 22.74 15.44
CA ALA A 550 -18.93 21.56 15.55
C ALA A 550 -18.48 21.31 17.00
N VAL A 551 -18.10 22.38 17.71
CA VAL A 551 -17.70 22.33 19.13
C VAL A 551 -18.92 22.00 19.98
N ARG A 552 -20.06 22.66 19.75
CA ARG A 552 -21.32 22.37 20.45
C ARG A 552 -21.80 20.93 20.25
N ALA A 553 -21.67 20.38 19.04
CA ALA A 553 -21.97 18.97 18.78
C ALA A 553 -21.04 18.03 19.57
N ALA A 554 -19.76 18.39 19.73
CA ALA A 554 -18.79 17.60 20.49
C ALA A 554 -19.08 17.65 22.00
N VAL A 555 -19.45 18.82 22.53
CA VAL A 555 -19.93 19.00 23.90
C VAL A 555 -21.16 18.12 24.13
N ALA A 556 -22.21 18.28 23.33
CA ALA A 556 -23.44 17.50 23.45
C ALA A 556 -23.18 15.97 23.36
N TYR A 557 -22.26 15.53 22.50
CA TYR A 557 -21.87 14.12 22.43
C TYR A 557 -21.15 13.65 23.71
N ALA A 558 -20.19 14.42 24.23
CA ALA A 558 -19.46 14.06 25.44
C ALA A 558 -20.38 14.06 26.66
N THR A 559 -21.25 15.06 26.80
CA THR A 559 -22.29 15.11 27.83
C THR A 559 -23.20 13.88 27.74
N ALA A 560 -23.69 13.53 26.55
CA ALA A 560 -24.47 12.29 26.36
C ALA A 560 -23.67 11.03 26.76
N PHE A 561 -22.37 10.98 26.50
CA PHE A 561 -21.52 9.85 26.91
C PHE A 561 -21.35 9.78 28.44
N VAL A 562 -21.18 10.92 29.12
CA VAL A 562 -21.10 10.98 30.58
C VAL A 562 -22.42 10.56 31.22
N HIS A 563 -23.56 11.05 30.72
CA HIS A 563 -24.88 10.63 31.20
C HIS A 563 -25.16 9.14 30.92
N LEU A 564 -24.61 8.58 29.84
CA LEU A 564 -24.73 7.14 29.56
C LEU A 564 -23.98 6.30 30.59
N ALA A 565 -22.85 6.81 31.12
CA ALA A 565 -22.13 6.12 32.18
C ALA A 565 -23.02 5.99 33.42
N ILE A 566 -23.63 7.07 33.89
CA ILE A 566 -24.52 7.06 35.07
C ILE A 566 -25.95 6.55 34.80
N ASP A 567 -26.20 6.01 33.61
CA ASP A 567 -27.50 5.47 33.19
C ASP A 567 -28.66 6.49 33.21
N ASP A 568 -28.37 7.79 33.06
CA ASP A 568 -29.38 8.85 32.86
C ASP A 568 -29.82 8.89 31.39
N LEU A 569 -30.64 7.90 31.01
CA LEU A 569 -31.01 7.65 29.63
C LEU A 569 -31.80 8.82 29.01
N ASP A 570 -32.53 9.59 29.81
CA ASP A 570 -33.30 10.74 29.34
C ASP A 570 -32.39 11.91 28.97
N ALA A 571 -31.37 12.18 29.78
CA ALA A 571 -30.31 13.11 29.39
C ALA A 571 -29.53 12.60 28.18
N VAL A 572 -29.21 11.30 28.10
CA VAL A 572 -28.58 10.71 26.90
C VAL A 572 -29.42 10.99 25.66
N GLN A 573 -30.74 10.79 25.75
CA GLN A 573 -31.64 11.02 24.61
C GLN A 573 -31.65 12.49 24.17
N ARG A 574 -31.79 13.43 25.13
CA ARG A 574 -31.76 14.88 24.84
C ARG A 574 -30.42 15.29 24.21
N HIS A 575 -29.32 14.96 24.86
CA HIS A 575 -27.98 15.41 24.43
C HIS A 575 -27.50 14.70 23.17
N ALA A 576 -27.80 13.42 22.97
CA ALA A 576 -27.44 12.72 21.74
C ALA A 576 -28.31 13.18 20.54
N ALA A 577 -29.59 13.50 20.75
CA ALA A 577 -30.43 14.13 19.72
C ALA A 577 -29.89 15.52 19.33
N ALA A 578 -29.55 16.35 20.32
CA ALA A 578 -28.89 17.64 20.11
C ALA A 578 -27.55 17.48 19.36
N ALA A 579 -26.73 16.51 19.75
CA ALA A 579 -25.47 16.19 19.08
C ALA A 579 -25.67 15.78 17.62
N ILE A 580 -26.73 15.02 17.29
CA ILE A 580 -27.06 14.66 15.90
C ILE A 580 -27.50 15.88 15.09
N ALA A 581 -28.34 16.74 15.66
CA ALA A 581 -28.81 17.96 14.99
C ALA A 581 -27.65 18.93 14.73
N LEU A 582 -26.84 19.20 15.75
CA LEU A 582 -25.65 20.07 15.65
C LEU A 582 -24.58 19.46 14.74
N ALA A 583 -24.36 18.14 14.78
CA ALA A 583 -23.43 17.48 13.87
C ALA A 583 -23.89 17.55 12.41
N ARG A 584 -25.20 17.55 12.13
CA ARG A 584 -25.73 17.79 10.78
C ARG A 584 -25.48 19.24 10.33
N GLN A 585 -25.70 20.21 11.22
CA GLN A 585 -25.39 21.63 10.95
C GLN A 585 -23.89 21.86 10.72
N ALA A 586 -23.04 21.16 11.48
CA ALA A 586 -21.58 21.18 11.34
C ALA A 586 -21.04 20.29 10.21
N HIS A 587 -21.92 19.58 9.49
CA HIS A 587 -21.57 18.62 8.45
C HIS A 587 -20.54 17.53 8.88
N ASP A 588 -20.66 17.02 10.12
CA ASP A 588 -19.83 15.95 10.69
C ASP A 588 -20.63 14.63 10.79
N PRO A 589 -20.65 13.79 9.72
CA PRO A 589 -21.46 12.58 9.69
C PRO A 589 -21.00 11.52 10.70
N LEU A 590 -19.69 11.45 10.99
CA LEU A 590 -19.18 10.49 11.96
C LEU A 590 -19.61 10.85 13.38
N ARG A 591 -19.62 12.13 13.76
CA ARG A 591 -20.15 12.55 15.07
C ARG A 591 -21.64 12.25 15.19
N ALA A 592 -22.41 12.46 14.12
CA ALA A 592 -23.82 12.08 14.08
C ALA A 592 -24.03 10.55 14.23
N ILE A 593 -23.16 9.73 13.63
CA ILE A 593 -23.19 8.27 13.79
C ILE A 593 -22.82 7.88 15.23
N ARG A 594 -21.75 8.45 15.80
CA ARG A 594 -21.33 8.20 17.18
C ARG A 594 -22.44 8.53 18.18
N ALA A 595 -23.11 9.68 18.02
CA ALA A 595 -24.25 10.07 18.84
C ALA A 595 -25.46 9.14 18.64
N ARG A 596 -25.73 8.69 17.41
CA ARG A 596 -26.79 7.70 17.15
C ARG A 596 -26.50 6.34 17.76
N LEU A 597 -25.24 5.94 17.90
CA LEU A 597 -24.86 4.74 18.65
C LEU A 597 -25.12 4.89 20.15
N LEU A 598 -24.96 6.10 20.73
CA LEU A 598 -25.37 6.36 22.12
C LEU A 598 -26.90 6.27 22.28
N LEU A 599 -27.68 6.76 21.31
CA LEU A 599 -29.14 6.58 21.30
C LEU A 599 -29.54 5.12 21.19
N ALA A 600 -28.89 4.36 20.29
CA ALA A 600 -29.15 2.93 20.15
C ALA A 600 -28.88 2.17 21.45
N GLU A 601 -27.79 2.53 22.14
CA GLU A 601 -27.46 1.95 23.44
C GLU A 601 -28.45 2.37 24.53
N ALA A 602 -28.86 3.63 24.59
CA ALA A 602 -29.89 4.08 25.53
C ALA A 602 -31.24 3.38 25.30
N ASP A 603 -31.69 3.24 24.06
CA ASP A 603 -32.91 2.52 23.71
C ASP A 603 -32.81 1.02 24.05
N ARG A 604 -31.63 0.41 23.86
CA ARG A 604 -31.37 -0.98 24.27
C ARG A 604 -31.53 -1.13 25.78
N ARG A 605 -30.94 -0.24 26.59
CA ARG A 605 -31.05 -0.27 28.06
C ARG A 605 -32.47 -0.03 28.56
N ARG A 606 -33.29 0.70 27.80
CA ARG A 606 -34.75 0.84 28.04
C ARG A 606 -35.58 -0.40 27.65
N GLY A 607 -34.97 -1.48 27.20
CA GLY A 607 -35.68 -2.68 26.72
C GLY A 607 -36.28 -2.52 25.32
N ARG A 608 -35.97 -1.45 24.58
CA ARG A 608 -36.49 -1.20 23.21
C ARG A 608 -35.55 -1.79 22.16
N SER A 609 -35.28 -3.09 22.25
CA SER A 609 -34.31 -3.78 21.36
C SER A 609 -34.64 -3.63 19.87
N GLY A 610 -35.92 -3.55 19.50
CA GLY A 610 -36.34 -3.30 18.12
C GLY A 610 -35.94 -1.92 17.59
N THR A 611 -36.06 -0.86 18.39
CA THR A 611 -35.64 0.49 17.98
C THR A 611 -34.12 0.62 17.97
N ALA A 612 -33.44 0.02 18.95
CA ALA A 612 -31.97 -0.07 19.00
C ALA A 612 -31.40 -0.78 17.76
N LEU A 613 -31.93 -1.96 17.40
CA LEU A 613 -31.55 -2.67 16.18
C LEU A 613 -31.95 -1.89 14.92
N GLY A 614 -33.04 -1.11 14.95
CA GLY A 614 -33.41 -0.18 13.89
C GLY A 614 -32.34 0.91 13.64
N HIS A 615 -31.81 1.49 14.72
CA HIS A 615 -30.68 2.43 14.64
C HIS A 615 -29.42 1.75 14.08
N VAL A 616 -29.08 0.56 14.58
CA VAL A 616 -27.95 -0.26 14.11
C VAL A 616 -28.08 -0.60 12.63
N ARG A 617 -29.24 -1.11 12.18
CA ARG A 617 -29.51 -1.42 10.76
C ARG A 617 -29.40 -0.19 9.88
N ARG A 618 -29.90 0.97 10.32
CA ARG A 618 -29.78 2.24 9.57
C ARG A 618 -28.32 2.67 9.41
N ILE A 619 -27.49 2.45 10.43
CA ILE A 619 -26.04 2.69 10.37
C ILE A 619 -25.36 1.62 9.48
N GLY A 620 -25.76 0.35 9.59
CA GLY A 620 -25.23 -0.78 8.82
C GLY A 620 -25.53 -0.69 7.32
N ARG A 621 -26.63 -0.06 6.89
CA ARG A 621 -26.85 0.25 5.45
C ARG A 621 -25.80 1.22 4.87
N MET A 622 -25.02 1.87 5.73
CA MET A 622 -23.89 2.75 5.36
C MET A 622 -22.53 1.99 5.39
N ALA A 623 -22.53 0.65 5.49
CA ALA A 623 -21.39 -0.20 5.90
C ALA A 623 -20.16 -0.22 5.00
N GLY A 624 -20.23 0.22 3.74
CA GLY A 624 -19.04 0.25 2.88
C GLY A 624 -17.92 1.19 3.37
N THR A 625 -18.23 2.11 4.30
CA THR A 625 -17.33 3.22 4.68
C THR A 625 -17.19 3.47 6.18
N LEU A 626 -17.56 2.52 7.05
CA LEU A 626 -17.43 2.69 8.51
C LEU A 626 -16.01 2.33 8.99
N PRO A 627 -15.36 3.19 9.79
CA PRO A 627 -14.10 2.84 10.45
C PRO A 627 -14.24 1.61 11.37
N PRO A 628 -13.21 0.75 11.47
CA PRO A 628 -13.19 -0.41 12.37
C PRO A 628 -13.65 -0.11 13.80
N LEU A 629 -13.25 1.02 14.41
CA LEU A 629 -13.73 1.41 15.75
C LEU A 629 -15.25 1.52 15.85
N LEU A 630 -15.92 2.06 14.81
CA LEU A 630 -17.37 2.22 14.81
C LEU A 630 -18.08 0.92 14.43
N LYS A 631 -17.48 0.13 13.53
CA LYS A 631 -17.94 -1.22 13.21
C LYS A 631 -17.95 -2.09 14.47
N ALA A 632 -16.87 -2.05 15.25
CA ALA A 632 -16.76 -2.78 16.51
C ALA A 632 -17.87 -2.39 17.52
N ARG A 633 -18.23 -1.10 17.59
CA ARG A 633 -19.37 -0.63 18.41
C ARG A 633 -20.73 -1.07 17.87
N VAL A 634 -20.93 -1.05 16.56
CA VAL A 634 -22.17 -1.53 15.92
C VAL A 634 -22.38 -3.01 16.22
N GLU A 635 -21.32 -3.80 16.04
CA GLU A 635 -21.30 -5.24 16.30
C GLU A 635 -21.47 -5.54 17.78
N LEU A 636 -20.88 -4.75 18.69
CA LEU A 636 -21.10 -4.88 20.14
C LEU A 636 -22.59 -4.69 20.52
N ILE A 637 -23.23 -3.62 20.02
CA ILE A 637 -24.64 -3.35 20.31
C ILE A 637 -25.52 -4.46 19.70
N ALA A 638 -25.20 -4.92 18.49
CA ALA A 638 -25.91 -6.01 17.84
C ALA A 638 -25.74 -7.34 18.61
N SER A 639 -24.53 -7.67 19.05
CA SER A 639 -24.24 -8.91 19.77
C SER A 639 -24.90 -8.94 21.14
N ILE A 640 -24.93 -7.81 21.85
CA ILE A 640 -25.64 -7.72 23.14
C ILE A 640 -27.15 -7.86 22.92
N ALA A 641 -27.69 -7.25 21.86
CA ALA A 641 -29.11 -7.36 21.54
C ALA A 641 -29.54 -8.79 21.15
N THR A 642 -28.63 -9.62 20.62
CA THR A 642 -28.93 -11.02 20.23
C THR A 642 -28.56 -12.06 21.28
N SER A 643 -27.47 -11.84 22.02
CA SER A 643 -26.80 -12.87 22.83
C SER A 643 -26.67 -12.49 24.32
N GLY A 644 -27.20 -11.33 24.73
CA GLY A 644 -27.16 -10.85 26.11
C GLY A 644 -25.80 -10.23 26.50
N GLU A 645 -25.75 -9.60 27.68
CA GLU A 645 -24.60 -8.81 28.13
C GLU A 645 -23.36 -9.65 28.48
N GLN A 646 -23.54 -10.92 28.85
CA GLN A 646 -22.44 -11.83 29.24
C GLN A 646 -21.46 -12.13 28.09
N ALA A 647 -21.91 -12.08 26.83
CA ALA A 647 -21.07 -12.32 25.65
C ALA A 647 -20.18 -11.11 25.27
N SER A 648 -20.45 -9.92 25.82
CA SER A 648 -19.72 -8.68 25.51
C SER A 648 -18.25 -8.69 25.99
N GLY A 649 -17.96 -9.51 27.02
CA GLY A 649 -16.63 -9.83 27.56
C GLY A 649 -15.61 -10.22 26.49
N ALA A 650 -15.85 -11.41 25.94
CA ALA A 650 -14.98 -12.05 24.96
C ALA A 650 -14.89 -11.25 23.67
N TYR A 651 -16.00 -10.65 23.24
CA TYR A 651 -16.01 -9.79 22.06
C TYR A 651 -15.11 -8.56 22.21
N ILE A 652 -15.24 -7.81 23.32
CA ILE A 652 -14.38 -6.64 23.56
C ILE A 652 -12.91 -7.04 23.66
N ALA A 653 -12.58 -8.13 24.36
CA ALA A 653 -11.22 -8.65 24.43
C ALA A 653 -10.66 -9.02 23.05
N GLY A 654 -11.45 -9.70 22.22
CA GLY A 654 -11.07 -10.08 20.85
C GLY A 654 -10.89 -8.90 19.89
N THR A 655 -11.50 -7.75 20.17
CA THR A 655 -11.33 -6.54 19.34
C THR A 655 -10.03 -5.78 19.61
N GLY A 656 -9.35 -6.02 20.75
CA GLY A 656 -8.19 -5.22 21.18
C GLY A 656 -8.54 -3.77 21.59
N LEU A 657 -9.82 -3.48 21.85
CA LEU A 657 -10.33 -2.14 22.16
C LEU A 657 -11.02 -2.11 23.54
N PRO A 658 -10.25 -2.14 24.65
CA PRO A 658 -10.81 -2.24 26.00
C PRO A 658 -11.75 -1.07 26.35
N ALA A 659 -11.55 0.12 25.78
CA ALA A 659 -12.45 1.27 25.99
C ALA A 659 -13.88 1.06 25.48
N LEU A 660 -14.15 0.02 24.69
CA LEU A 660 -15.51 -0.38 24.34
C LEU A 660 -16.34 -0.75 25.59
N ALA A 661 -15.69 -1.18 26.67
CA ALA A 661 -16.36 -1.48 27.94
C ALA A 661 -17.03 -0.25 28.57
N LEU A 662 -16.54 0.97 28.28
CA LEU A 662 -17.13 2.22 28.79
C LEU A 662 -18.53 2.52 28.22
N PHE A 663 -18.96 1.79 27.19
CA PHE A 663 -20.31 1.91 26.64
C PHE A 663 -21.29 0.90 27.24
N LEU A 664 -20.82 0.02 28.14
CA LEU A 664 -21.66 -0.92 28.91
C LEU A 664 -22.17 -0.25 30.20
N PRO A 665 -23.19 -0.82 30.87
CA PRO A 665 -23.66 -0.33 32.17
C PRO A 665 -22.54 -0.33 33.23
N ILE A 666 -22.56 0.63 34.17
CA ILE A 666 -21.53 0.76 35.22
C ILE A 666 -21.36 -0.53 36.05
N GLN A 667 -22.42 -1.32 36.26
CA GLN A 667 -22.32 -2.60 36.97
C GLN A 667 -21.40 -3.59 36.25
N ALA A 668 -21.55 -3.76 34.93
CA ALA A 668 -20.67 -4.58 34.09
C ALA A 668 -19.23 -4.01 34.01
N MET A 669 -19.09 -2.68 34.17
CA MET A 669 -17.78 -2.00 34.22
C MET A 669 -17.06 -2.24 35.55
N ARG A 670 -17.80 -2.24 36.67
CA ARG A 670 -17.30 -2.54 38.01
C ARG A 670 -16.92 -4.00 38.18
N GLU A 671 -17.71 -4.93 37.62
CA GLU A 671 -17.37 -6.36 37.60
C GLU A 671 -16.06 -6.65 36.84
N ARG A 672 -15.74 -5.89 35.78
CA ARG A 672 -14.44 -5.98 35.10
C ARG A 672 -13.30 -5.29 35.86
N SER A 673 -13.58 -4.20 36.57
CA SER A 673 -12.58 -3.52 37.40
C SER A 673 -12.28 -4.27 38.70
N ALA A 674 -13.14 -5.23 39.09
CA ALA A 674 -12.95 -6.13 40.22
C ALA A 674 -12.12 -7.37 39.88
N VAL A 675 -11.89 -7.66 38.60
CA VAL A 675 -10.98 -8.72 38.17
C VAL A 675 -9.61 -8.10 37.98
N ASP A 676 -8.66 -8.47 38.86
CA ASP A 676 -7.25 -8.13 38.71
C ASP A 676 -6.82 -8.41 37.25
N PRO A 677 -6.17 -7.45 36.54
CA PRO A 677 -5.64 -7.68 35.20
C PRO A 677 -4.91 -9.02 35.05
N LEU A 678 -4.20 -9.45 36.11
CA LEU A 678 -3.56 -10.77 36.19
C LEU A 678 -4.55 -11.93 36.10
N VAL A 679 -5.72 -11.83 36.73
CA VAL A 679 -6.78 -12.84 36.67
C VAL A 679 -7.48 -12.81 35.31
N ALA A 680 -7.68 -11.63 34.70
CA ALA A 680 -8.24 -11.52 33.35
C ALA A 680 -7.29 -12.15 32.30
N ASP A 681 -5.99 -11.88 32.42
CA ASP A 681 -4.95 -12.49 31.58
C ASP A 681 -4.87 -14.01 31.80
N ALA A 682 -4.98 -14.47 33.05
CA ALA A 682 -5.08 -15.89 33.39
C ALA A 682 -6.26 -16.55 32.68
N LEU A 683 -7.44 -15.92 32.74
CA LEU A 683 -8.67 -16.45 32.16
C LEU A 683 -8.59 -16.50 30.64
N LEU A 684 -7.91 -15.54 30.00
CA LEU A 684 -7.68 -15.55 28.55
C LEU A 684 -6.73 -16.67 28.14
N ILE A 685 -5.63 -16.84 28.87
CA ILE A 685 -4.68 -17.95 28.61
C ILE A 685 -5.38 -19.29 28.85
N LEU A 686 -6.12 -19.44 29.95
CA LEU A 686 -6.89 -20.65 30.27
C LEU A 686 -7.98 -20.94 29.22
N ARG A 687 -8.64 -19.92 28.66
CA ARG A 687 -9.60 -20.11 27.56
C ARG A 687 -8.93 -20.46 26.25
N ALA A 688 -7.78 -19.87 25.93
CA ALA A 688 -7.00 -20.26 24.74
C ALA A 688 -6.59 -21.73 24.84
N CYS A 689 -6.19 -22.16 26.04
CA CYS A 689 -5.94 -23.56 26.38
C CYS A 689 -7.17 -24.49 26.22
N GLN A 690 -8.39 -23.95 26.22
CA GLN A 690 -9.65 -24.72 26.19
C GLN A 690 -10.36 -24.74 24.81
N THR A 691 -9.89 -23.97 23.81
CA THR A 691 -10.70 -23.66 22.61
C THR A 691 -10.20 -24.25 21.29
N ALA A 692 -9.05 -24.92 21.25
CA ALA A 692 -8.52 -25.53 20.03
C ALA A 692 -8.21 -27.01 20.21
N ASP A 693 -8.47 -27.77 19.13
CA ASP A 693 -8.39 -29.24 19.10
C ASP A 693 -6.95 -29.79 18.92
N ASP A 694 -5.96 -28.93 18.63
CA ASP A 694 -4.56 -29.31 18.41
C ASP A 694 -3.63 -28.64 19.43
N GLU A 695 -2.90 -29.45 20.21
CA GLU A 695 -2.08 -28.99 21.32
C GLU A 695 -0.90 -28.09 20.87
N LEU A 696 -0.29 -28.33 19.71
CA LEU A 696 0.83 -27.51 19.23
C LEU A 696 0.36 -26.16 18.71
N VAL A 697 -0.83 -26.13 18.09
CA VAL A 697 -1.48 -24.88 17.67
C VAL A 697 -1.84 -24.04 18.88
N VAL A 698 -2.42 -24.67 19.92
CA VAL A 698 -2.73 -24.00 21.20
C VAL A 698 -1.45 -23.44 21.83
N LEU A 699 -0.40 -24.24 21.97
CA LEU A 699 0.86 -23.80 22.59
C LEU A 699 1.50 -22.64 21.81
N ARG A 700 1.42 -22.62 20.48
CA ARG A 700 1.90 -21.51 19.65
C ARG A 700 1.02 -20.26 19.80
N ASP A 701 -0.30 -20.40 19.84
CA ASP A 701 -1.22 -19.27 20.07
C ASP A 701 -0.98 -18.65 21.45
N VAL A 702 -0.78 -19.48 22.49
CA VAL A 702 -0.40 -19.01 23.82
C VAL A 702 0.96 -18.30 23.78
N CYS A 703 1.99 -18.84 23.10
CA CYS A 703 3.26 -18.13 22.93
C CYS A 703 3.09 -16.75 22.27
N GLY A 704 2.23 -16.65 21.25
CA GLY A 704 1.91 -15.38 20.59
C GLY A 704 1.22 -14.38 21.52
N ARG A 705 0.23 -14.83 22.29
CA ARG A 705 -0.49 -13.99 23.27
C ARG A 705 0.44 -13.51 24.38
N VAL A 706 1.26 -14.41 24.93
CA VAL A 706 2.23 -14.06 25.98
C VAL A 706 3.31 -13.12 25.44
N ARG A 707 3.77 -13.32 24.21
CA ARG A 707 4.72 -12.39 23.57
C ARG A 707 4.11 -10.99 23.44
N GLN A 708 2.84 -10.90 23.06
CA GLN A 708 2.12 -9.62 22.97
C GLN A 708 1.92 -8.99 24.35
N GLN A 709 1.48 -9.77 25.35
CA GLN A 709 1.28 -9.30 26.73
C GLN A 709 2.57 -8.79 27.38
N LEU A 710 3.68 -9.47 27.12
CA LEU A 710 4.99 -9.14 27.67
C LEU A 710 5.80 -8.15 26.82
N HIS A 711 5.30 -7.76 25.64
CA HIS A 711 6.05 -7.01 24.63
C HIS A 711 7.44 -7.61 24.33
N ALA A 712 7.54 -8.94 24.37
CA ALA A 712 8.79 -9.65 24.15
C ALA A 712 9.13 -9.72 22.65
N ALA A 713 10.43 -9.73 22.33
CA ALA A 713 10.91 -9.99 20.97
C ALA A 713 10.72 -11.46 20.56
N ALA A 714 10.70 -12.35 21.55
CA ALA A 714 10.45 -13.77 21.35
C ALA A 714 9.93 -14.42 22.63
N VAL A 715 9.01 -15.37 22.49
CA VAL A 715 8.57 -16.28 23.55
C VAL A 715 8.58 -17.70 23.00
N ALA A 716 9.14 -18.64 23.76
CA ALA A 716 9.21 -20.04 23.38
C ALA A 716 8.89 -20.95 24.56
N ILE A 717 8.18 -22.03 24.28
CA ILE A 717 8.03 -23.18 25.18
C ILE A 717 9.03 -24.23 24.74
N VAL A 718 9.93 -24.59 25.64
CA VAL A 718 10.92 -25.65 25.43
C VAL A 718 10.63 -26.81 26.37
N ALA A 719 10.96 -28.02 25.94
CA ALA A 719 10.86 -29.21 26.77
C ALA A 719 12.03 -30.15 26.47
N GLY A 720 12.45 -30.92 27.47
CA GLY A 720 13.63 -31.79 27.38
C GLY A 720 14.24 -32.03 28.75
N GLY A 721 15.34 -32.77 28.79
CA GLY A 721 16.07 -33.04 30.03
C GLY A 721 16.90 -31.83 30.50
N PRO A 722 17.39 -31.82 31.73
CA PRO A 722 18.16 -30.71 32.32
C PRO A 722 19.49 -30.37 31.60
N ARG A 723 19.89 -31.15 30.59
CA ARG A 723 21.09 -30.94 29.78
C ARG A 723 20.83 -30.62 28.31
N ARG A 724 19.57 -30.71 27.85
CA ARG A 724 19.22 -30.46 26.45
C ARG A 724 17.73 -30.18 26.32
N CYS A 725 17.41 -28.96 25.89
CA CYS A 725 16.03 -28.52 25.67
C CYS A 725 15.73 -28.37 24.18
N ASP A 726 14.65 -29.00 23.72
CA ASP A 726 14.15 -28.82 22.36
C ASP A 726 12.97 -27.84 22.37
N PRO A 727 12.91 -26.89 21.41
CA PRO A 727 11.75 -26.01 21.28
C PRO A 727 10.53 -26.80 20.83
N ILE A 728 9.43 -26.65 21.58
CA ILE A 728 8.13 -27.29 21.29
C ILE A 728 7.24 -26.34 20.50
N ALA A 729 7.13 -25.10 20.97
CA ALA A 729 6.37 -24.04 20.33
C ALA A 729 7.06 -22.69 20.59
N GLY A 730 6.84 -21.72 19.71
CA GLY A 730 7.35 -20.37 19.92
C GLY A 730 6.80 -19.39 18.91
N ASP A 731 6.85 -18.11 19.29
CA ASP A 731 6.47 -16.97 18.48
C ASP A 731 7.54 -15.88 18.57
N GLY A 732 7.89 -15.27 17.43
CA GLY A 732 8.95 -14.27 17.31
C GLY A 732 10.34 -14.85 16.93
N GLY A 733 11.40 -14.15 17.35
CA GLY A 733 12.79 -14.57 17.05
C GLY A 733 13.24 -15.83 17.81
N ARG A 734 14.46 -16.31 17.56
CA ARG A 734 15.00 -17.47 18.27
C ARG A 734 15.29 -17.13 19.75
N VAL A 735 14.83 -17.98 20.66
CA VAL A 735 15.15 -17.93 22.10
C VAL A 735 16.27 -18.94 22.37
N ASP A 736 17.25 -18.54 23.16
CA ASP A 736 18.34 -19.43 23.58
C ASP A 736 17.85 -20.42 24.64
N GLY A 737 18.30 -21.68 24.56
CA GLY A 737 17.90 -22.72 25.51
C GLY A 737 18.52 -22.56 26.89
N ALA A 738 19.63 -21.83 27.00
CA ALA A 738 20.43 -21.76 28.23
C ALA A 738 19.66 -21.18 29.45
N VAL A 739 18.80 -20.17 29.24
CA VAL A 739 17.98 -19.61 30.33
C VAL A 739 16.88 -20.58 30.78
N ALA A 740 16.35 -21.38 29.84
CA ALA A 740 15.37 -22.41 30.12
C ALA A 740 15.97 -23.59 30.89
N GLU A 741 17.17 -24.03 30.49
CA GLU A 741 17.94 -25.07 31.17
C GLU A 741 18.20 -24.71 32.63
N ARG A 742 18.64 -23.47 32.88
CA ARG A 742 18.83 -22.97 34.25
C ARG A 742 17.54 -22.95 35.05
N ALA A 743 16.43 -22.49 34.47
CA ALA A 743 15.14 -22.43 35.17
C ALA A 743 14.60 -23.83 35.51
N MET A 744 14.78 -24.81 34.61
CA MET A 744 14.38 -26.19 34.86
C MET A 744 15.30 -26.91 35.84
N ALA A 745 16.62 -26.68 35.77
CA ALA A 745 17.58 -27.28 36.70
C ALA A 745 17.39 -26.75 38.12
N ALA A 746 17.08 -25.45 38.27
CA ALA A 746 16.85 -24.82 39.56
C ALA A 746 15.42 -24.98 40.08
N GLY A 747 14.46 -25.32 39.21
CA GLY A 747 13.04 -25.45 39.55
C GLY A 747 12.36 -24.12 39.94
N ILE A 748 12.99 -22.98 39.65
CA ILE A 748 12.51 -21.65 40.02
C ILE A 748 12.43 -20.73 38.80
N THR A 749 11.47 -19.81 38.82
CA THR A 749 11.34 -18.77 37.79
C THR A 749 12.53 -17.82 37.85
N ILE A 750 13.25 -17.70 36.74
CA ILE A 750 14.32 -16.73 36.56
C ILE A 750 13.69 -15.43 36.05
N ALA A 751 13.72 -14.40 36.91
CA ALA A 751 13.24 -13.08 36.57
C ALA A 751 14.02 -12.46 35.40
N PRO A 752 13.44 -11.46 34.70
CA PRO A 752 14.13 -10.75 33.62
C PRO A 752 15.48 -10.20 34.10
N HIS A 753 16.55 -10.69 33.50
CA HIS A 753 17.92 -10.26 33.80
C HIS A 753 18.71 -10.11 32.51
N GLN A 754 19.75 -9.30 32.56
CA GLN A 754 20.64 -9.09 31.43
C GLN A 754 21.68 -10.21 31.36
N HIS A 755 21.84 -10.80 30.18
CA HIS A 755 22.84 -11.84 29.91
C HIS A 755 23.23 -11.78 28.42
N ASP A 756 24.53 -11.75 28.09
CA ASP A 756 25.04 -11.70 26.70
C ASP A 756 24.38 -10.65 25.78
N GLY A 757 24.22 -9.42 26.29
CA GLY A 757 23.68 -8.32 25.47
C GLY A 757 22.20 -8.49 25.09
N ARG A 758 21.41 -9.11 25.96
CA ARG A 758 19.95 -9.27 25.84
C ARG A 758 19.34 -9.40 27.22
N VAL A 759 18.03 -9.14 27.34
CA VAL A 759 17.27 -9.39 28.57
C VAL A 759 16.48 -10.68 28.38
N GLU A 760 16.64 -11.63 29.29
CA GLU A 760 16.01 -12.95 29.21
C GLU A 760 15.36 -13.34 30.54
N ALA A 761 14.26 -14.09 30.45
CA ALA A 761 13.55 -14.66 31.58
C ALA A 761 13.08 -16.09 31.23
N ALA A 762 12.90 -16.94 32.24
CA ALA A 762 12.32 -18.26 32.05
C ALA A 762 11.54 -18.72 33.28
N ALA A 763 10.38 -19.35 33.07
CA ALA A 763 9.56 -19.96 34.10
C ALA A 763 9.46 -21.48 33.87
N PRO A 764 9.79 -22.33 34.86
CA PRO A 764 9.64 -23.77 34.75
C PRO A 764 8.15 -24.17 34.70
N ILE A 765 7.83 -25.14 33.86
CA ILE A 765 6.49 -25.69 33.68
C ILE A 765 6.38 -26.98 34.48
N HIS A 766 5.58 -26.94 35.53
CA HIS A 766 5.35 -28.05 36.44
C HIS A 766 4.03 -28.76 36.10
N TYR A 767 4.08 -30.09 35.97
CA TYR A 767 2.89 -30.92 35.81
C TYR A 767 3.05 -32.24 36.55
N GLY A 768 2.08 -32.60 37.40
CA GLY A 768 2.12 -33.88 38.15
C GLY A 768 3.32 -34.05 39.09
N GLY A 769 3.89 -32.95 39.62
CA GLY A 769 5.06 -32.98 40.50
C GLY A 769 6.41 -33.03 39.78
N ALA A 770 6.43 -33.10 38.45
CA ALA A 770 7.65 -33.06 37.64
C ALA A 770 7.74 -31.78 36.79
N ILE A 771 8.97 -31.35 36.47
CA ILE A 771 9.22 -30.27 35.52
C ILE A 771 9.19 -30.89 34.11
N VAL A 772 8.19 -30.50 33.31
CA VAL A 772 7.97 -31.04 31.95
C VAL A 772 8.55 -30.14 30.86
N GLY A 773 8.92 -28.90 31.20
CA GLY A 773 9.49 -27.93 30.28
C GLY A 773 9.72 -26.56 30.93
N ALA A 774 9.99 -25.55 30.12
CA ALA A 774 10.05 -24.16 30.55
C ALA A 774 9.49 -23.21 29.48
N LEU A 775 8.90 -22.11 29.93
CA LEU A 775 8.51 -20.97 29.12
C LEU A 775 9.61 -19.92 29.20
N SER A 776 10.18 -19.51 28.07
CA SER A 776 11.28 -18.55 27.99
C SER A 776 10.88 -17.34 27.16
N ALA A 777 11.33 -16.16 27.59
CA ALA A 777 11.04 -14.89 26.95
C ALA A 777 12.31 -14.05 26.79
N ARG A 778 12.40 -13.29 25.70
CA ARG A 778 13.56 -12.45 25.35
C ARG A 778 13.14 -11.04 24.93
N TRP A 779 13.90 -10.04 25.37
CA TRP A 779 13.75 -8.64 25.01
C TRP A 779 15.08 -8.03 24.54
N PRO A 780 15.05 -6.99 23.67
CA PRO A 780 16.25 -6.25 23.29
C PRO A 780 16.77 -5.38 24.45
N ILE A 781 18.08 -5.08 24.45
CA ILE A 781 18.68 -4.13 25.40
C ILE A 781 18.01 -2.76 25.22
N GLY A 782 17.70 -2.09 26.33
CA GLY A 782 17.05 -0.77 26.31
C GLY A 782 15.52 -0.82 26.19
N SER A 783 14.91 -1.98 26.39
CA SER A 783 13.46 -2.11 26.55
C SER A 783 12.95 -1.15 27.63
N THR A 784 12.06 -0.22 27.26
CA THR A 784 11.41 0.74 28.16
C THR A 784 10.14 0.18 28.82
N TYR A 785 9.79 -1.08 28.53
CA TYR A 785 8.61 -1.74 29.09
C TYR A 785 8.84 -2.14 30.55
N ASP A 786 7.81 -1.98 31.38
CA ASP A 786 7.82 -2.45 32.76
C ASP A 786 7.81 -3.98 32.80
N LEU A 787 8.96 -4.56 33.17
CA LEU A 787 9.15 -6.01 33.26
C LEU A 787 8.78 -6.58 34.64
N SER A 788 8.29 -5.76 35.58
CA SER A 788 7.93 -6.20 36.94
C SER A 788 6.89 -7.32 36.97
N ARG A 789 6.01 -7.37 35.94
CA ARG A 789 4.94 -8.36 35.82
C ARG A 789 5.33 -9.63 35.05
N ALA A 790 6.49 -9.63 34.40
CA ALA A 790 6.88 -10.71 33.50
C ALA A 790 6.97 -12.07 34.23
N SER A 791 7.60 -12.10 35.40
CA SER A 791 7.72 -13.32 36.20
C SER A 791 6.36 -13.92 36.57
N THR A 792 5.38 -13.08 36.93
CA THR A 792 4.03 -13.52 37.34
C THR A 792 3.25 -14.07 36.15
N VAL A 793 3.21 -13.32 35.04
CA VAL A 793 2.53 -13.76 33.81
C VAL A 793 3.15 -15.05 33.28
N MET A 794 4.48 -15.16 33.27
CA MET A 794 5.17 -16.36 32.81
C MET A 794 4.88 -17.57 33.72
N THR A 795 4.87 -17.38 35.03
CA THR A 795 4.56 -18.47 35.98
C THR A 795 3.12 -18.95 35.85
N MET A 796 2.16 -18.02 35.69
CA MET A 796 0.76 -18.36 35.49
C MET A 796 0.51 -19.03 34.14
N THR A 797 1.16 -18.54 33.08
CA THR A 797 1.10 -19.18 31.77
C THR A 797 1.69 -20.59 31.85
N ALA A 798 2.85 -20.75 32.48
CA ALA A 798 3.50 -22.03 32.68
C ALA A 798 2.56 -23.04 33.36
N ALA A 799 1.84 -22.63 34.41
CA ALA A 799 0.83 -23.47 35.05
C ALA A 799 -0.36 -23.79 34.13
N ALA A 800 -0.86 -22.81 33.36
CA ALA A 800 -2.01 -22.99 32.48
C ALA A 800 -1.71 -23.88 31.25
N VAL A 801 -0.49 -23.84 30.71
CA VAL A 801 -0.08 -24.68 29.58
C VAL A 801 0.41 -26.05 30.01
N ALA A 802 0.69 -26.27 31.30
CA ALA A 802 1.24 -27.52 31.81
C ALA A 802 0.46 -28.79 31.37
N PRO A 803 -0.89 -28.83 31.40
CA PRO A 803 -1.64 -30.01 30.95
C PRO A 803 -1.51 -30.24 29.44
N ILE A 804 -1.50 -29.16 28.65
CA ILE A 804 -1.42 -29.23 27.18
C ILE A 804 -0.01 -29.57 26.73
N LEU A 805 1.01 -29.00 27.38
CA LEU A 805 2.40 -29.36 27.13
C LEU A 805 2.64 -30.83 27.50
N SER A 806 2.12 -31.28 28.64
CA SER A 806 2.17 -32.69 29.02
C SER A 806 1.45 -33.57 28.00
N ALA A 807 0.26 -33.18 27.52
CA ALA A 807 -0.45 -33.88 26.45
C ALA A 807 0.33 -33.87 25.13
N ALA A 808 0.93 -32.76 24.73
CA ALA A 808 1.74 -32.63 23.51
C ALA A 808 3.02 -33.48 23.59
N LEU A 809 3.66 -33.53 24.76
CA LEU A 809 4.83 -34.38 25.01
C LEU A 809 4.42 -35.86 25.07
N ALA A 810 3.30 -36.18 25.70
CA ALA A 810 2.71 -37.51 25.67
C ALA A 810 2.25 -37.92 24.27
N HIS A 811 1.84 -36.97 23.41
CA HIS A 811 1.51 -37.22 22.00
C HIS A 811 2.75 -37.37 21.12
N ARG A 812 3.85 -36.69 21.45
CA ARG A 812 5.18 -36.93 20.84
C ARG A 812 5.81 -38.25 21.28
N GLN A 813 5.56 -38.66 22.53
CA GLN A 813 6.04 -39.92 23.11
C GLN A 813 5.08 -41.08 22.86
N ARG A 814 3.81 -40.80 22.54
CA ARG A 814 2.89 -41.77 21.96
C ARG A 814 3.52 -42.23 20.66
N PRO A 815 3.62 -43.55 20.42
CA PRO A 815 3.93 -44.01 19.08
C PRO A 815 2.89 -43.35 18.17
N LYS A 816 3.40 -42.66 17.15
CA LYS A 816 2.64 -42.00 16.08
C LYS A 816 1.33 -42.76 15.86
N PRO A 817 0.14 -42.11 15.91
CA PRO A 817 -1.10 -42.81 15.55
C PRO A 817 -0.84 -43.54 14.23
N PRO A 818 -1.20 -44.82 14.09
CA PRO A 818 -0.85 -45.60 12.91
C PRO A 818 -1.26 -44.79 11.69
N ALA A 819 -0.24 -44.28 11.00
CA ALA A 819 -0.45 -43.38 9.87
C ALA A 819 -1.26 -44.14 8.81
N PRO A 820 -2.13 -43.47 8.04
CA PRO A 820 -3.14 -44.13 7.22
C PRO A 820 -2.53 -45.30 6.46
N GLU A 821 -3.01 -46.48 6.82
CA GLU A 821 -2.50 -47.75 6.34
C GLU A 821 -3.04 -47.97 4.92
N LEU A 822 -2.24 -48.58 4.06
CA LEU A 822 -2.75 -49.07 2.78
C LEU A 822 -3.70 -50.24 3.07
N ILE A 823 -5.01 -49.95 3.12
CA ILE A 823 -6.07 -50.93 3.38
C ILE A 823 -6.29 -51.78 2.13
N GLY A 824 -6.24 -53.09 2.31
CA GLY A 824 -6.49 -54.08 1.28
C GLY A 824 -5.66 -55.34 1.48
N THR A 825 -6.24 -56.47 1.11
CA THR A 825 -5.69 -57.83 1.23
C THR A 825 -5.58 -58.54 -0.11
N THR A 826 -6.08 -57.93 -1.20
CA THR A 826 -5.93 -58.46 -2.56
C THR A 826 -4.46 -58.60 -2.96
N THR A 827 -4.18 -59.53 -3.89
CA THR A 827 -2.83 -59.77 -4.41
C THR A 827 -2.20 -58.48 -4.97
N ALA A 828 -2.97 -57.65 -5.68
CA ALA A 828 -2.51 -56.36 -6.21
C ALA A 828 -2.08 -55.39 -5.10
N MET A 829 -2.79 -55.38 -3.96
CA MET A 829 -2.41 -54.56 -2.80
C MET A 829 -1.18 -55.10 -2.06
N VAL A 830 -1.00 -56.42 -2.01
CA VAL A 830 0.21 -57.04 -1.45
C VAL A 830 1.44 -56.72 -2.31
N GLU A 831 1.31 -56.79 -3.63
CA GLU A 831 2.37 -56.41 -4.56
C GLU A 831 2.71 -54.92 -4.47
N LEU A 832 1.68 -54.05 -4.36
CA LEU A 832 1.87 -52.62 -4.13
C LEU A 832 2.67 -52.36 -2.84
N LYS A 833 2.30 -53.03 -1.72
CA LYS A 833 3.02 -52.91 -0.43
C LYS A 833 4.49 -53.32 -0.56
N ARG A 834 4.77 -54.44 -1.23
CA ARG A 834 6.16 -54.88 -1.52
C ARG A 834 6.90 -53.90 -2.44
N GLY A 835 6.20 -53.30 -3.40
CA GLY A 835 6.75 -52.25 -4.26
C GLY A 835 7.14 -51.01 -3.47
N VAL A 836 6.28 -50.59 -2.53
CA VAL A 836 6.54 -49.46 -1.61
C VAL A 836 7.76 -49.74 -0.74
N GLU A 837 7.90 -50.93 -0.15
CA GLU A 837 9.05 -51.31 0.68
C GLU A 837 10.37 -51.25 -0.11
N ARG A 838 10.38 -51.81 -1.32
CA ARG A 838 11.55 -51.77 -2.23
C ARG A 838 11.89 -50.34 -2.64
N ALA A 839 10.89 -49.53 -2.93
CA ALA A 839 11.11 -48.13 -3.27
C ALA A 839 11.65 -47.35 -2.07
N ALA A 840 11.13 -47.60 -0.87
CA ALA A 840 11.49 -46.85 0.32
C ALA A 840 12.97 -46.98 0.70
N SER A 841 13.58 -48.14 0.52
CA SER A 841 15.00 -48.40 0.81
C SER A 841 15.96 -47.75 -0.20
N ALA A 842 15.51 -47.40 -1.40
CA ALA A 842 16.32 -46.76 -2.43
C ALA A 842 16.32 -45.22 -2.33
N PRO A 843 17.44 -44.53 -2.60
CA PRO A 843 17.50 -43.08 -2.58
C PRO A 843 16.98 -42.41 -3.86
N PHE A 844 16.63 -43.19 -4.89
CA PHE A 844 16.26 -42.70 -6.21
C PHE A 844 14.84 -42.11 -6.27
N ALA A 845 14.58 -41.42 -7.38
CA ALA A 845 13.25 -40.90 -7.71
C ALA A 845 12.26 -42.05 -7.91
N VAL A 846 11.00 -41.82 -7.51
CA VAL A 846 9.91 -42.80 -7.65
C VAL A 846 8.79 -42.17 -8.45
N LEU A 847 8.31 -42.88 -9.48
CA LEU A 847 7.14 -42.50 -10.26
C LEU A 847 5.95 -43.38 -9.88
N ILE A 848 4.88 -42.75 -9.39
CA ILE A 848 3.63 -43.40 -9.00
C ILE A 848 2.60 -43.12 -10.08
N GLU A 849 2.07 -44.18 -10.67
CA GLU A 849 1.02 -44.09 -11.67
C GLU A 849 -0.29 -44.65 -11.12
N GLY A 850 -1.39 -44.04 -11.54
CA GLY A 850 -2.70 -44.57 -11.22
C GLY A 850 -3.78 -43.53 -11.44
N GLU A 851 -5.01 -44.02 -11.57
CA GLU A 851 -6.17 -43.16 -11.79
C GLU A 851 -6.36 -42.14 -10.67
N SER A 852 -7.15 -41.09 -10.96
CA SER A 852 -7.52 -40.12 -9.94
C SER A 852 -8.31 -40.80 -8.82
N GLY A 853 -7.99 -40.46 -7.57
CA GLY A 853 -8.68 -41.01 -6.40
C GLY A 853 -8.29 -42.44 -5.99
N SER A 854 -7.25 -43.05 -6.58
CA SER A 854 -6.79 -44.42 -6.22
C SER A 854 -5.92 -44.50 -4.94
N GLY A 855 -5.45 -43.36 -4.44
CA GLY A 855 -4.62 -43.28 -3.22
C GLY A 855 -3.12 -43.04 -3.45
N LYS A 856 -2.72 -42.45 -4.59
CA LYS A 856 -1.30 -42.16 -4.92
C LYS A 856 -0.54 -41.39 -3.83
N GLU A 857 -1.21 -40.43 -3.18
CA GLU A 857 -0.62 -39.68 -2.06
C GLU A 857 -0.32 -40.58 -0.84
N LEU A 858 -1.19 -41.53 -0.52
CA LEU A 858 -0.95 -42.48 0.58
C LEU A 858 0.24 -43.38 0.28
N VAL A 859 0.41 -43.78 -0.98
CA VAL A 859 1.57 -44.54 -1.46
C VAL A 859 2.85 -43.71 -1.30
N ALA A 860 2.85 -42.44 -1.71
CA ALA A 860 3.98 -41.53 -1.52
C ALA A 860 4.35 -41.35 -0.04
N GLN A 861 3.35 -41.15 0.82
CA GLN A 861 3.53 -41.06 2.27
C GLN A 861 4.07 -42.38 2.85
N ALA A 862 3.65 -43.53 2.35
CA ALA A 862 4.14 -44.83 2.78
C ALA A 862 5.61 -45.04 2.39
N ILE A 863 6.00 -44.66 1.16
CA ILE A 863 7.39 -44.69 0.70
C ILE A 863 8.28 -43.81 1.59
N HIS A 864 7.87 -42.57 1.85
CA HIS A 864 8.64 -41.66 2.70
C HIS A 864 8.79 -42.22 4.12
N ARG A 865 7.70 -42.71 4.72
CA ARG A 865 7.68 -43.30 6.07
C ARG A 865 8.60 -44.52 6.22
N ALA A 866 8.68 -45.36 5.19
CA ALA A 866 9.53 -46.54 5.20
C ALA A 866 10.99 -46.25 4.79
N SER A 867 11.31 -45.00 4.41
CA SER A 867 12.63 -44.63 3.90
C SER A 867 13.62 -44.20 5.00
N LEU A 868 14.90 -44.09 4.62
CA LEU A 868 15.94 -43.48 5.47
C LEU A 868 15.68 -42.01 5.81
N ARG A 869 14.79 -41.33 5.06
CA ARG A 869 14.41 -39.92 5.28
C ARG A 869 13.10 -39.77 6.07
N ARG A 870 12.60 -40.82 6.74
CA ARG A 870 11.32 -40.81 7.48
C ARG A 870 11.20 -39.72 8.56
N ASP A 871 12.33 -39.28 9.12
CA ASP A 871 12.42 -38.26 10.17
C ASP A 871 12.69 -36.84 9.58
N ARG A 872 12.76 -36.72 8.26
CA ARG A 872 13.03 -35.49 7.50
C ARG A 872 11.73 -34.95 6.88
N PRO A 873 11.65 -33.67 6.48
CA PRO A 873 10.40 -33.12 5.97
C PRO A 873 9.93 -33.83 4.69
N LEU A 874 8.63 -34.16 4.64
CA LEU A 874 7.90 -34.48 3.42
C LEU A 874 7.13 -33.23 3.01
N ARG A 875 7.51 -32.63 1.87
CA ARG A 875 6.76 -31.54 1.24
C ARG A 875 5.95 -32.09 0.09
N THR A 876 4.75 -31.55 -0.11
CA THR A 876 3.84 -31.97 -1.18
C THR A 876 3.48 -30.75 -2.02
N LEU A 877 3.42 -30.92 -3.33
CA LEU A 877 2.92 -29.92 -4.27
C LEU A 877 2.05 -30.61 -5.33
N ASN A 878 0.84 -30.10 -5.54
CA ASN A 878 0.00 -30.52 -6.65
C ASN A 878 0.19 -29.56 -7.83
N CYS A 879 0.77 -30.06 -8.91
CA CYS A 879 1.11 -29.27 -10.09
C CYS A 879 -0.13 -28.82 -10.88
N ALA A 880 -1.25 -29.54 -10.80
CA ALA A 880 -2.50 -29.19 -11.48
C ALA A 880 -3.29 -28.07 -10.78
N ALA A 881 -3.00 -27.80 -9.51
CA ALA A 881 -3.79 -26.86 -8.69
C ALA A 881 -3.41 -25.39 -8.89
N LEU A 882 -2.31 -25.10 -9.60
CA LEU A 882 -1.73 -23.77 -9.72
C LEU A 882 -1.52 -23.40 -11.20
N PRO A 883 -1.72 -22.12 -11.59
CA PRO A 883 -1.29 -21.61 -12.89
C PRO A 883 0.22 -21.76 -13.11
N ASP A 884 0.65 -21.98 -14.35
CA ASP A 884 2.04 -22.27 -14.75
C ASP A 884 3.09 -21.35 -14.10
N ASP A 885 2.88 -20.03 -14.12
CA ASP A 885 3.82 -19.05 -13.55
C ASP A 885 3.93 -19.17 -12.02
N LEU A 886 2.83 -19.54 -11.35
CA LEU A 886 2.80 -19.73 -9.90
C LEU A 886 3.38 -21.08 -9.49
N VAL A 887 3.24 -22.12 -10.32
CA VAL A 887 3.92 -23.41 -10.09
C VAL A 887 5.44 -23.22 -10.06
N GLU A 888 5.99 -22.42 -10.99
CA GLU A 888 7.42 -22.12 -11.02
C GLU A 888 7.86 -21.35 -9.76
N ALA A 889 7.08 -20.35 -9.34
CA ALA A 889 7.38 -19.55 -8.15
C ALA A 889 7.25 -20.34 -6.84
N GLU A 890 6.32 -21.28 -6.72
CA GLU A 890 6.19 -22.15 -5.55
C GLU A 890 7.29 -23.22 -5.52
N LEU A 891 7.59 -23.89 -6.65
CA LEU A 891 8.64 -24.92 -6.69
C LEU A 891 10.01 -24.34 -6.33
N PHE A 892 10.41 -23.25 -6.99
CA PHE A 892 11.78 -22.75 -6.96
C PHE A 892 11.97 -21.49 -6.11
N GLY A 893 10.89 -20.84 -5.66
CA GLY A 893 10.94 -19.56 -4.95
C GLY A 893 11.09 -18.37 -5.88
N HIS A 894 10.93 -17.16 -5.34
CA HIS A 894 11.03 -15.92 -6.12
C HIS A 894 11.59 -14.75 -5.30
N VAL A 895 12.18 -13.79 -6.01
CA VAL A 895 12.61 -12.49 -5.44
C VAL A 895 11.59 -11.40 -5.74
N ARG A 896 11.57 -10.35 -4.92
CA ARG A 896 10.71 -9.18 -5.08
C ARG A 896 10.85 -8.59 -6.49
N GLY A 897 9.72 -8.34 -7.14
CA GLY A 897 9.67 -7.76 -8.49
C GLY A 897 9.91 -8.74 -9.64
N SER A 898 10.00 -10.06 -9.38
CA SER A 898 10.14 -11.09 -10.41
C SER A 898 8.90 -11.28 -11.30
N PHE A 899 7.69 -10.97 -10.79
CA PHE A 899 6.44 -10.93 -11.56
C PHE A 899 5.41 -10.00 -10.90
N THR A 900 4.31 -9.71 -11.59
CA THR A 900 3.21 -8.87 -11.08
C THR A 900 2.54 -9.54 -9.88
N GLY A 901 2.83 -9.03 -8.67
CA GLY A 901 2.34 -9.60 -7.40
C GLY A 901 3.44 -10.03 -6.42
N ALA A 902 4.71 -10.06 -6.85
CA ALA A 902 5.86 -10.35 -5.99
C ALA A 902 6.20 -9.16 -5.07
N VAL A 903 5.43 -8.99 -3.99
CA VAL A 903 5.60 -7.89 -2.99
C VAL A 903 6.83 -8.09 -2.10
N GLY A 904 7.27 -9.33 -1.91
CA GLY A 904 8.46 -9.71 -1.14
C GLY A 904 9.08 -11.00 -1.64
N ASP A 905 10.22 -11.38 -1.08
CA ASP A 905 10.93 -12.61 -1.41
C ASP A 905 10.23 -13.82 -0.78
N ARG A 906 10.19 -14.95 -1.48
CA ARG A 906 9.62 -16.20 -0.97
C ARG A 906 10.51 -17.40 -1.29
N THR A 907 10.71 -18.26 -0.30
CA THR A 907 11.42 -19.55 -0.44
C THR A 907 10.59 -20.54 -1.24
N GLY A 908 11.25 -21.32 -2.10
CA GLY A 908 10.59 -22.39 -2.86
C GLY A 908 10.46 -23.69 -2.07
N VAL A 909 9.52 -24.54 -2.46
CA VAL A 909 9.27 -25.84 -1.83
C VAL A 909 10.50 -26.77 -1.92
N PHE A 910 11.33 -26.64 -2.96
CA PHE A 910 12.60 -27.36 -3.03
C PHE A 910 13.58 -26.98 -1.90
N GLU A 911 13.63 -25.70 -1.52
CA GLU A 911 14.45 -25.25 -0.38
C GLU A 911 13.88 -25.78 0.94
N GLU A 912 12.55 -25.74 1.08
CA GLU A 912 11.87 -26.23 2.28
C GLU A 912 11.95 -27.75 2.45
N ALA A 913 12.16 -28.48 1.36
CA ALA A 913 12.32 -29.93 1.33
C ALA A 913 13.79 -30.38 1.44
N HIS A 914 14.73 -29.45 1.64
CA HIS A 914 16.15 -29.76 1.73
C HIS A 914 16.46 -30.82 2.81
N GLY A 915 17.18 -31.87 2.42
CA GLY A 915 17.48 -33.05 3.24
C GLY A 915 16.28 -33.99 3.45
N GLY A 916 15.16 -33.74 2.79
CA GLY A 916 13.88 -34.45 2.93
C GLY A 916 13.39 -35.09 1.63
N THR A 917 12.07 -35.18 1.49
CA THR A 917 11.38 -35.73 0.31
C THR A 917 10.36 -34.73 -0.23
N LEU A 918 10.31 -34.57 -1.55
CA LEU A 918 9.32 -33.77 -2.24
C LEU A 918 8.39 -34.68 -3.05
N PHE A 919 7.11 -34.62 -2.73
CA PHE A 919 6.05 -35.28 -3.47
C PHE A 919 5.43 -34.30 -4.48
N LEU A 920 5.47 -34.65 -5.76
CA LEU A 920 4.91 -33.89 -6.87
C LEU A 920 3.72 -34.64 -7.44
N ASP A 921 2.49 -34.18 -7.14
CA ASP A 921 1.28 -34.76 -7.68
C ASP A 921 0.90 -34.13 -9.02
N GLU A 922 0.41 -34.96 -9.93
CA GLU A 922 0.10 -34.63 -11.33
C GLU A 922 1.28 -33.99 -12.09
N ILE A 923 2.45 -34.64 -12.05
CA ILE A 923 3.68 -34.17 -12.72
C ILE A 923 3.52 -33.97 -14.24
N GLY A 924 2.59 -34.70 -14.87
CA GLY A 924 2.27 -34.59 -16.29
C GLY A 924 1.64 -33.25 -16.70
N GLU A 925 1.23 -32.42 -15.74
CA GLU A 925 0.67 -31.08 -15.98
C GLU A 925 1.74 -29.97 -15.98
N LEU A 926 3.00 -30.29 -15.71
CA LEU A 926 4.06 -29.28 -15.67
C LEU A 926 4.30 -28.65 -17.05
N SER A 927 4.46 -27.32 -17.06
CA SER A 927 4.88 -26.59 -18.27
C SER A 927 6.29 -27.01 -18.75
N PRO A 928 6.61 -26.93 -20.05
CA PRO A 928 7.93 -27.32 -20.58
C PRO A 928 9.11 -26.60 -19.90
N ARG A 929 8.88 -25.35 -19.46
CA ARG A 929 9.87 -24.54 -18.73
C ARG A 929 10.11 -25.06 -17.31
N ALA A 930 9.04 -25.41 -16.59
CA ALA A 930 9.15 -26.03 -15.27
C ALA A 930 9.81 -27.41 -15.36
N GLN A 931 9.50 -28.22 -16.39
CA GLN A 931 10.16 -29.49 -16.68
C GLN A 931 11.68 -29.34 -16.86
N ALA A 932 12.13 -28.33 -17.62
CA ALA A 932 13.55 -28.07 -17.84
C ALA A 932 14.28 -27.68 -16.54
N LYS A 933 13.64 -26.89 -15.67
CA LYS A 933 14.21 -26.53 -14.36
C LYS A 933 14.25 -27.72 -13.42
N LEU A 934 13.18 -28.50 -13.35
CA LEU A 934 13.10 -29.72 -12.54
C LEU A 934 14.20 -30.71 -12.93
N LEU A 935 14.44 -30.89 -14.23
CA LEU A 935 15.54 -31.72 -14.73
C LEU A 935 16.90 -31.28 -14.18
N ARG A 936 17.18 -29.96 -14.16
CA ARG A 936 18.42 -29.43 -13.57
C ARG A 936 18.52 -29.72 -12.08
N VAL A 937 17.43 -29.61 -11.33
CA VAL A 937 17.45 -29.95 -9.90
C VAL A 937 17.78 -31.42 -9.69
N ILE A 938 17.20 -32.32 -10.49
CA ILE A 938 17.45 -33.76 -10.38
C ILE A 938 18.88 -34.13 -10.77
N GLN A 939 19.44 -33.47 -11.78
CA GLN A 939 20.77 -33.79 -12.31
C GLN A 939 21.91 -33.13 -11.51
N GLU A 940 21.77 -31.85 -11.19
CA GLU A 940 22.84 -31.01 -10.63
C GLU A 940 22.67 -30.79 -9.11
N GLY A 941 21.47 -31.05 -8.56
CA GLY A 941 21.16 -30.74 -7.16
C GLY A 941 21.15 -29.24 -6.89
N GLU A 942 20.87 -28.41 -7.91
CA GLU A 942 20.90 -26.96 -7.81
C GLU A 942 19.58 -26.32 -8.25
N ILE A 943 19.19 -25.27 -7.54
CA ILE A 943 18.00 -24.46 -7.85
C ILE A 943 18.35 -22.99 -8.02
N ARG A 944 17.51 -22.26 -8.76
CA ARG A 944 17.56 -20.80 -8.90
C ARG A 944 16.16 -20.22 -8.75
N ARG A 945 16.02 -19.23 -7.87
CA ARG A 945 14.74 -18.53 -7.67
C ARG A 945 14.37 -17.75 -8.92
N VAL A 946 13.07 -17.57 -9.14
CA VAL A 946 12.55 -16.75 -10.24
C VAL A 946 12.98 -15.30 -10.04
N GLY A 947 13.65 -14.73 -11.04
CA GLY A 947 14.21 -13.36 -10.99
C GLY A 947 15.60 -13.26 -10.37
N GLU A 948 16.22 -14.37 -9.98
CA GLU A 948 17.55 -14.39 -9.35
C GLU A 948 18.52 -15.29 -10.10
N ASN A 949 19.78 -14.87 -10.22
CA ASN A 949 20.84 -15.66 -10.88
C ASN A 949 21.70 -16.48 -9.91
N LEU A 950 21.41 -16.43 -8.61
CA LEU A 950 22.14 -17.16 -7.59
C LEU A 950 21.71 -18.63 -7.54
N SER A 951 22.67 -19.54 -7.77
CA SER A 951 22.46 -20.99 -7.64
C SER A 951 22.54 -21.43 -6.18
N ARG A 952 21.66 -22.35 -5.77
CA ARG A 952 21.62 -22.91 -4.41
C ARG A 952 21.59 -24.44 -4.49
N ARG A 953 22.45 -25.09 -3.72
CA ARG A 953 22.45 -26.56 -3.64
C ARG A 953 21.33 -27.08 -2.76
N VAL A 954 20.61 -28.07 -3.25
CA VAL A 954 19.57 -28.79 -2.52
C VAL A 954 19.73 -30.31 -2.68
N ASP A 955 19.53 -31.04 -1.59
CA ASP A 955 19.41 -32.50 -1.61
C ASP A 955 17.97 -32.89 -1.30
N VAL A 956 17.22 -33.30 -2.32
CA VAL A 956 15.79 -33.62 -2.18
C VAL A 956 15.48 -34.91 -2.93
N ARG A 957 14.87 -35.87 -2.24
CA ARG A 957 14.36 -37.08 -2.87
C ARG A 957 13.02 -36.78 -3.53
N ILE A 958 12.85 -37.13 -4.81
CA ILE A 958 11.62 -36.85 -5.55
C ILE A 958 10.72 -38.08 -5.60
N VAL A 959 9.45 -37.90 -5.26
CA VAL A 959 8.39 -38.87 -5.51
C VAL A 959 7.35 -38.17 -6.38
N ALA A 960 7.22 -38.57 -7.63
CA ALA A 960 6.28 -37.97 -8.57
C ALA A 960 5.05 -38.87 -8.74
N ALA A 961 3.89 -38.30 -8.96
CA ALA A 961 2.66 -39.02 -9.26
C ALA A 961 1.95 -38.44 -10.48
N THR A 962 1.26 -39.30 -11.23
CA THR A 962 0.40 -38.87 -12.35
C THR A 962 -0.69 -39.87 -12.66
N ASN A 963 -1.79 -39.38 -13.24
CA ASN A 963 -2.82 -40.20 -13.88
C ASN A 963 -2.66 -40.36 -15.40
N ARG A 964 -1.71 -39.64 -16.03
CA ARG A 964 -1.46 -39.67 -17.48
C ARG A 964 -0.41 -40.72 -17.83
N ASP A 965 -0.49 -41.26 -19.04
CA ASP A 965 0.58 -42.08 -19.60
C ASP A 965 1.71 -41.16 -20.10
N LEU A 966 2.76 -41.00 -19.29
CA LEU A 966 3.88 -40.10 -19.62
C LEU A 966 4.61 -40.50 -20.91
N ARG A 967 4.56 -41.77 -21.34
CA ARG A 967 5.17 -42.19 -22.61
C ARG A 967 4.40 -41.60 -23.80
N ARG A 968 3.07 -41.63 -23.74
CA ARG A 968 2.22 -40.97 -24.74
C ARG A 968 2.37 -39.44 -24.71
N GLU A 969 2.55 -38.85 -23.53
CA GLU A 969 2.81 -37.40 -23.40
C GLU A 969 4.16 -37.00 -24.00
N VAL A 970 5.17 -37.87 -23.94
CA VAL A 970 6.46 -37.69 -24.64
C VAL A 970 6.29 -37.79 -26.14
N GLU A 971 5.58 -38.81 -26.65
CA GLU A 971 5.28 -38.96 -28.08
C GLU A 971 4.52 -37.76 -28.65
N ALA A 972 3.63 -37.17 -27.84
CA ALA A 972 2.87 -35.97 -28.19
C ALA A 972 3.65 -34.65 -28.01
N GLY A 973 4.93 -34.71 -27.60
CA GLY A 973 5.79 -33.52 -27.42
C GLY A 973 5.44 -32.63 -26.23
N ARG A 974 4.55 -33.08 -25.32
CA ARG A 974 4.11 -32.33 -24.14
C ARG A 974 4.97 -32.58 -22.90
N PHE A 975 5.66 -33.71 -22.86
CA PHE A 975 6.57 -34.07 -21.78
C PHE A 975 7.97 -34.36 -22.33
N ARG A 976 9.02 -33.97 -21.61
CA ARG A 976 10.39 -34.22 -22.08
C ARG A 976 10.83 -35.65 -21.76
N VAL A 977 11.41 -36.28 -22.77
CA VAL A 977 11.95 -37.64 -22.67
C VAL A 977 13.09 -37.75 -21.64
N ASP A 978 13.93 -36.72 -21.52
CA ASP A 978 15.06 -36.68 -20.58
C ASP A 978 14.62 -36.64 -19.11
N LEU A 979 13.54 -35.91 -18.82
CA LEU A 979 12.92 -35.87 -17.49
C LEU A 979 12.22 -37.19 -17.16
N LEU A 980 11.53 -37.80 -18.13
CA LEU A 980 10.88 -39.10 -17.93
C LEU A 980 11.90 -40.15 -17.48
N TYR A 981 13.04 -40.27 -18.16
CA TYR A 981 14.09 -41.22 -17.78
C TYR A 981 14.68 -40.99 -16.38
N ARG A 982 14.65 -39.74 -15.87
CA ARG A 982 15.13 -39.42 -14.52
C ARG A 982 14.09 -39.66 -13.42
N LEU A 983 12.80 -39.65 -13.77
CA LEU A 983 11.70 -39.93 -12.84
C LEU A 983 11.33 -41.43 -12.82
N ASP A 984 11.38 -42.10 -13.97
CA ASP A 984 11.02 -43.52 -14.17
C ASP A 984 12.16 -44.47 -13.74
N VAL A 985 12.79 -44.22 -12.59
CA VAL A 985 13.82 -45.11 -12.01
C VAL A 985 13.18 -46.23 -11.22
N ILE A 986 12.15 -45.90 -10.44
CA ILE A 986 11.32 -46.87 -9.71
C ILE A 986 9.87 -46.54 -10.02
N ARG A 987 9.18 -47.45 -10.69
CA ARG A 987 7.77 -47.29 -11.08
C ARG A 987 6.85 -48.09 -10.18
N ILE A 988 5.79 -47.45 -9.70
CA ILE A 988 4.75 -48.09 -8.88
C ILE A 988 3.39 -47.77 -9.49
N ALA A 989 2.69 -48.81 -9.96
CA ALA A 989 1.32 -48.70 -10.42
C ALA A 989 0.36 -48.94 -9.25
N VAL A 990 -0.56 -48.00 -9.02
CA VAL A 990 -1.62 -48.10 -8.00
C VAL A 990 -2.88 -48.64 -8.67
N PRO A 991 -3.37 -49.84 -8.29
CA PRO A 991 -4.51 -50.45 -8.94
C PRO A 991 -5.80 -49.64 -8.69
N PRO A 992 -6.63 -49.43 -9.72
CA PRO A 992 -7.95 -48.86 -9.55
C PRO A 992 -8.84 -49.79 -8.71
N LEU A 993 -9.87 -49.24 -8.08
CA LEU A 993 -10.71 -49.94 -7.12
C LEU A 993 -11.47 -51.13 -7.76
N ARG A 994 -11.78 -51.05 -9.06
CA ARG A 994 -12.37 -52.15 -9.84
C ARG A 994 -11.48 -53.40 -9.97
N GLU A 995 -10.17 -53.24 -9.88
CA GLU A 995 -9.19 -54.35 -9.93
C GLU A 995 -8.95 -54.97 -8.53
N ARG A 996 -9.57 -54.40 -7.49
CA ARG A 996 -9.52 -54.85 -6.10
C ARG A 996 -10.89 -54.74 -5.43
N ALA A 997 -11.92 -55.26 -6.11
CA ALA A 997 -13.30 -55.17 -5.65
C ALA A 997 -13.51 -55.88 -4.30
N GLU A 998 -12.70 -56.90 -4.00
CA GLU A 998 -12.71 -57.65 -2.73
C GLU A 998 -12.28 -56.78 -1.54
N ASP A 999 -11.55 -55.68 -1.78
CA ASP A 999 -11.14 -54.73 -0.74
C ASP A 999 -12.23 -53.68 -0.44
N VAL A 1000 -13.27 -53.55 -1.30
CA VAL A 1000 -14.34 -52.55 -1.13
C VAL A 1000 -15.06 -52.69 0.21
N PRO A 1001 -15.46 -53.89 0.70
CA PRO A 1001 -16.08 -54.02 2.01
C PRO A 1001 -15.21 -53.52 3.16
N LEU A 1002 -13.90 -53.75 3.11
CA LEU A 1002 -12.94 -53.28 4.13
C LEU A 1002 -12.84 -51.75 4.12
N LEU A 1003 -12.78 -51.16 2.92
CA LEU A 1003 -12.77 -49.72 2.74
C LEU A 1003 -14.09 -49.08 3.19
N VAL A 1004 -15.23 -49.70 2.86
CA VAL A 1004 -16.54 -49.23 3.30
C VAL A 1004 -16.64 -49.23 4.82
N ASP A 1005 -16.23 -50.30 5.48
CA ASP A 1005 -16.27 -50.37 6.95
C ASP A 1005 -15.37 -49.31 7.59
N HIS A 1006 -14.16 -49.11 7.06
CA HIS A 1006 -13.26 -48.05 7.50
C HIS A 1006 -13.87 -46.65 7.35
N PHE A 1007 -14.30 -46.28 6.14
CA PHE A 1007 -14.83 -44.94 5.86
C PHE A 1007 -16.22 -44.71 6.46
N TRP A 1008 -17.03 -45.76 6.62
CA TRP A 1008 -18.32 -45.65 7.28
C TRP A 1008 -18.15 -45.34 8.77
N ARG A 1009 -17.25 -46.04 9.46
CA ARG A 1009 -16.92 -45.75 10.87
C ARG A 1009 -16.36 -44.33 11.02
N GLU A 1010 -15.48 -43.91 10.12
CA GLU A 1010 -14.96 -42.54 10.10
C GLU A 1010 -16.09 -41.52 9.89
N ALA A 1011 -16.93 -41.70 8.88
CA ALA A 1011 -18.01 -40.77 8.56
C ALA A 1011 -19.06 -40.67 9.68
N THR A 1012 -19.49 -41.80 10.26
CA THR A 1012 -20.51 -41.81 11.32
C THR A 1012 -20.01 -41.20 12.63
N SER A 1013 -18.74 -41.41 12.98
CA SER A 1013 -18.12 -40.79 14.17
C SER A 1013 -18.12 -39.26 14.10
N ARG A 1014 -17.82 -38.67 12.93
CA ARG A 1014 -17.81 -37.22 12.71
C ARG A 1014 -19.18 -36.56 12.86
N VAL A 1015 -20.27 -37.29 12.57
CA VAL A 1015 -21.64 -36.78 12.67
C VAL A 1015 -22.40 -37.31 13.89
N ALA A 1016 -21.70 -37.99 14.81
CA ALA A 1016 -22.27 -38.67 15.98
C ALA A 1016 -23.45 -39.60 15.63
N SER A 1017 -23.37 -40.26 14.47
CA SER A 1017 -24.35 -41.26 14.03
C SER A 1017 -23.95 -42.65 14.52
N ARG A 1018 -24.93 -43.47 14.88
CA ARG A 1018 -24.78 -44.90 15.17
C ARG A 1018 -25.47 -45.77 14.13
N ALA A 1019 -25.75 -45.22 12.94
CA ALA A 1019 -26.38 -45.96 11.86
C ALA A 1019 -25.44 -47.04 11.30
N THR A 1020 -26.00 -48.20 10.94
CA THR A 1020 -25.28 -49.29 10.27
C THR A 1020 -25.73 -49.40 8.82
N LEU A 1021 -24.88 -49.94 7.94
CA LEU A 1021 -25.26 -50.24 6.56
C LEU A 1021 -25.96 -51.60 6.48
N ALA A 1022 -27.03 -51.71 5.70
CA ALA A 1022 -27.63 -53.01 5.40
C ALA A 1022 -26.66 -53.87 4.57
N ALA A 1023 -26.72 -55.19 4.73
CA ALA A 1023 -25.94 -56.13 3.91
C ALA A 1023 -26.20 -55.95 2.40
N THR A 1024 -27.44 -55.62 2.03
CA THR A 1024 -27.82 -55.31 0.64
C THR A 1024 -27.19 -54.01 0.12
N THR A 1025 -26.96 -53.03 0.99
CA THR A 1025 -26.27 -51.77 0.66
C THR A 1025 -24.78 -52.03 0.42
N LEU A 1026 -24.15 -52.83 1.29
CA LEU A 1026 -22.76 -53.27 1.12
C LEU A 1026 -22.57 -54.04 -0.19
N ALA A 1027 -23.48 -54.96 -0.52
CA ALA A 1027 -23.45 -55.71 -1.77
C ALA A 1027 -23.59 -54.82 -3.01
N ALA A 1028 -24.42 -53.76 -2.94
CA ALA A 1028 -24.54 -52.79 -4.03
C ALA A 1028 -23.25 -51.98 -4.23
N LEU A 1029 -22.64 -51.52 -3.13
CA LEU A 1029 -21.35 -50.80 -3.15
C LEU A 1029 -20.21 -51.67 -3.69
N ALA A 1030 -20.17 -52.96 -3.35
CA ALA A 1030 -19.12 -53.87 -3.83
C ALA A 1030 -19.21 -54.20 -5.34
N ARG A 1031 -20.39 -54.05 -5.97
CA ARG A 1031 -20.61 -54.37 -7.39
C ARG A 1031 -20.35 -53.21 -8.35
N TYR A 1032 -20.16 -52.00 -7.82
CA TYR A 1032 -19.94 -50.81 -8.64
C TYR A 1032 -18.47 -50.71 -9.08
N HIS A 1033 -18.24 -50.14 -10.27
CA HIS A 1033 -16.91 -50.06 -10.89
C HIS A 1033 -16.04 -48.91 -10.36
N TRP A 1034 -16.62 -47.97 -9.60
CA TRP A 1034 -15.92 -46.87 -8.94
C TRP A 1034 -14.97 -46.08 -9.87
N PRO A 1035 -15.48 -45.36 -10.88
CA PRO A 1035 -14.66 -44.57 -11.81
C PRO A 1035 -13.86 -43.47 -11.10
N GLY A 1036 -14.36 -42.93 -9.97
CA GLY A 1036 -13.64 -42.02 -9.09
C GLY A 1036 -12.92 -42.72 -7.93
N ASN A 1037 -12.73 -44.04 -8.01
CA ASN A 1037 -11.98 -44.89 -7.09
C ASN A 1037 -12.39 -44.65 -5.61
N VAL A 1038 -11.41 -44.59 -4.70
CA VAL A 1038 -11.62 -44.48 -3.26
C VAL A 1038 -12.24 -43.12 -2.89
N ARG A 1039 -11.94 -42.06 -3.65
CA ARG A 1039 -12.47 -40.71 -3.41
C ARG A 1039 -13.98 -40.64 -3.62
N GLU A 1040 -14.48 -41.28 -4.67
CA GLU A 1040 -15.92 -41.39 -4.92
C GLU A 1040 -16.61 -42.23 -3.84
N LEU A 1041 -16.02 -43.38 -3.47
CA LEU A 1041 -16.53 -44.23 -2.39
C LEU A 1041 -16.65 -43.47 -1.06
N GLN A 1042 -15.60 -42.76 -0.66
CA GLN A 1042 -15.60 -41.97 0.58
C GLN A 1042 -16.67 -40.87 0.55
N ASN A 1043 -16.82 -40.16 -0.57
CA ASN A 1043 -17.83 -39.11 -0.73
C ASN A 1043 -19.26 -39.66 -0.61
N VAL A 1044 -19.53 -40.82 -1.22
CA VAL A 1044 -20.83 -41.49 -1.14
C VAL A 1044 -21.15 -41.86 0.31
N LEU A 1045 -20.20 -42.48 1.02
CA LEU A 1045 -20.38 -42.88 2.42
C LEU A 1045 -20.58 -41.68 3.36
N ALA A 1046 -19.81 -40.61 3.18
CA ALA A 1046 -19.99 -39.37 3.93
C ALA A 1046 -21.38 -38.73 3.67
N SER A 1047 -21.83 -38.71 2.40
CA SER A 1047 -23.16 -38.22 2.04
C SER A 1047 -24.27 -39.04 2.71
N LEU A 1048 -24.14 -40.36 2.74
CA LEU A 1048 -25.09 -41.25 3.42
C LEU A 1048 -25.12 -41.00 4.93
N ALA A 1049 -23.95 -40.83 5.57
CA ALA A 1049 -23.87 -40.58 7.01
C ALA A 1049 -24.58 -39.29 7.42
N VAL A 1050 -24.59 -38.27 6.55
CA VAL A 1050 -25.28 -36.99 6.78
C VAL A 1050 -26.78 -37.07 6.46
N ARG A 1051 -27.15 -37.73 5.35
CA ARG A 1051 -28.52 -37.74 4.83
C ARG A 1051 -29.44 -38.74 5.52
N CYS A 1052 -28.89 -39.80 6.11
CA CYS A 1052 -29.68 -40.83 6.78
C CYS A 1052 -29.88 -40.51 8.27
N GLY A 1053 -30.87 -41.15 8.89
CA GLY A 1053 -31.15 -40.98 10.32
C GLY A 1053 -29.94 -41.34 11.19
N ARG A 1054 -29.78 -40.65 12.33
CA ARG A 1054 -28.64 -40.82 13.26
C ARG A 1054 -28.57 -42.22 13.93
N ARG A 1055 -29.63 -43.02 13.81
CA ARG A 1055 -29.74 -44.39 14.30
C ARG A 1055 -30.58 -45.20 13.30
N GLY A 1056 -30.34 -46.50 13.22
CA GLY A 1056 -31.06 -47.42 12.32
C GLY A 1056 -30.17 -48.01 11.23
N VAL A 1057 -30.78 -48.74 10.30
CA VAL A 1057 -30.10 -49.44 9.20
C VAL A 1057 -30.31 -48.68 7.89
N VAL A 1058 -29.22 -48.33 7.21
CA VAL A 1058 -29.24 -47.65 5.90
C VAL A 1058 -29.37 -48.68 4.79
N GLY A 1059 -30.56 -48.72 4.17
CA GLY A 1059 -30.87 -49.61 3.05
C GLY A 1059 -30.42 -49.06 1.68
N PRO A 1060 -30.50 -49.89 0.61
CA PRO A 1060 -30.04 -49.53 -0.73
C PRO A 1060 -30.79 -48.33 -1.35
N SER A 1061 -32.01 -48.03 -0.89
CA SER A 1061 -32.80 -46.88 -1.34
C SER A 1061 -32.17 -45.53 -1.01
N ALA A 1062 -31.23 -45.49 -0.06
CA ALA A 1062 -30.48 -44.28 0.28
C ALA A 1062 -29.32 -44.01 -0.68
N LEU A 1063 -28.89 -45.03 -1.44
CA LEU A 1063 -27.83 -44.88 -2.43
C LEU A 1063 -28.31 -44.02 -3.61
N PRO A 1064 -27.41 -43.23 -4.23
CA PRO A 1064 -27.67 -42.62 -5.52
C PRO A 1064 -28.24 -43.61 -6.55
N PRO A 1065 -29.15 -43.21 -7.44
CA PRO A 1065 -29.84 -44.13 -8.36
C PRO A 1065 -28.89 -44.98 -9.22
N HIS A 1066 -27.75 -44.42 -9.63
CA HIS A 1066 -26.71 -45.11 -10.40
C HIS A 1066 -25.93 -46.16 -9.60
N LEU A 1067 -25.94 -46.09 -8.26
CA LEU A 1067 -25.35 -47.07 -7.34
C LEU A 1067 -26.39 -48.09 -6.85
N ALA A 1068 -27.65 -47.69 -6.71
CA ALA A 1068 -28.77 -48.56 -6.33
C ALA A 1068 -29.11 -49.57 -7.44
N GLN A 1069 -28.83 -49.23 -8.70
CA GLN A 1069 -29.03 -50.09 -9.87
C GLN A 1069 -27.67 -50.64 -10.31
N GLY A 1070 -27.18 -51.68 -9.62
CA GLY A 1070 -25.98 -52.40 -10.07
C GLY A 1070 -26.10 -52.77 -11.54
N SER A 1071 -25.15 -52.29 -12.37
CA SER A 1071 -25.05 -52.57 -13.80
C SER A 1071 -26.28 -52.17 -14.64
N ALA A 1072 -26.64 -50.88 -14.67
CA ALA A 1072 -27.51 -50.31 -15.71
C ALA A 1072 -26.74 -49.75 -16.93
N ALA A 1073 -25.40 -49.82 -16.96
CA ALA A 1073 -24.58 -49.30 -18.06
C ALA A 1073 -24.65 -50.16 -19.36
N ALA A 1074 -25.38 -51.28 -19.35
CA ALA A 1074 -25.63 -52.09 -20.55
C ALA A 1074 -27.01 -51.84 -21.19
N ALA A 1075 -27.89 -51.05 -20.55
CA ALA A 1075 -29.25 -50.80 -21.03
C ALA A 1075 -29.32 -49.87 -22.26
N ASP A 1076 -28.27 -49.08 -22.52
CA ASP A 1076 -28.20 -48.14 -23.65
C ASP A 1076 -28.00 -48.82 -25.03
N LYS A 1077 -28.00 -50.15 -25.10
CA LYS A 1077 -27.88 -50.91 -26.36
C LYS A 1077 -29.10 -51.75 -26.73
N TRP A 1078 -30.15 -51.78 -25.91
CA TRP A 1078 -31.33 -52.60 -26.21
C TRP A 1078 -32.24 -51.90 -27.22
N ARG A 1079 -32.64 -52.62 -28.28
CA ARG A 1079 -33.73 -52.14 -29.14
C ARG A 1079 -35.05 -52.22 -28.36
N LEU A 1080 -36.01 -51.35 -28.70
CA LEU A 1080 -37.29 -51.22 -27.96
C LEU A 1080 -37.99 -52.58 -27.73
N ASP A 1081 -37.94 -53.48 -28.72
CA ASP A 1081 -38.56 -54.80 -28.63
C ASP A 1081 -37.84 -55.73 -27.63
N GLU A 1082 -36.52 -55.65 -27.52
CA GLU A 1082 -35.73 -56.43 -26.55
C GLU A 1082 -35.97 -55.90 -25.13
N ALA A 1083 -35.96 -54.57 -24.95
CA ALA A 1083 -36.25 -53.95 -23.67
C ALA A 1083 -37.67 -54.29 -23.17
N ARG A 1084 -38.65 -54.28 -24.09
CA ARG A 1084 -40.04 -54.64 -23.77
C ARG A 1084 -40.20 -56.11 -23.45
N ARG A 1085 -39.51 -56.99 -24.19
CA ARG A 1085 -39.53 -58.44 -23.91
C ARG A 1085 -38.93 -58.76 -22.54
N THR A 1086 -37.79 -58.17 -22.19
CA THR A 1086 -37.14 -58.39 -20.88
C THR A 1086 -37.96 -57.80 -19.73
N PHE A 1087 -38.61 -56.65 -19.95
CA PHE A 1087 -39.55 -56.07 -18.99
C PHE A 1087 -40.76 -56.98 -18.77
N ASP A 1088 -41.43 -57.40 -19.85
CA ASP A 1088 -42.59 -58.28 -19.80
C ASP A 1088 -42.23 -59.62 -19.11
N GLU A 1089 -41.06 -60.20 -19.42
CA GLU A 1089 -40.61 -61.45 -18.80
C GLU A 1089 -40.42 -61.31 -17.29
N ARG A 1090 -39.70 -60.26 -16.86
CA ARG A 1090 -39.44 -60.01 -15.45
C ARG A 1090 -40.73 -59.71 -14.68
N PHE A 1091 -41.64 -58.96 -15.28
CA PHE A 1091 -42.91 -58.59 -14.66
C PHE A 1091 -43.86 -59.79 -14.53
N VAL A 1092 -43.95 -60.63 -15.58
CA VAL A 1092 -44.75 -61.86 -15.56
C VAL A 1092 -44.19 -62.89 -14.58
N ARG A 1093 -42.85 -63.08 -14.51
CA ARG A 1093 -42.24 -63.97 -13.52
C ARG A 1093 -42.48 -63.51 -12.09
N ALA A 1094 -42.37 -62.19 -11.83
CA ALA A 1094 -42.60 -61.65 -10.49
C ALA A 1094 -44.07 -61.82 -10.03
N ALA A 1095 -45.04 -61.60 -10.92
CA ALA A 1095 -46.46 -61.85 -10.64
C ALA A 1095 -46.75 -63.34 -10.38
N LEU A 1096 -46.12 -64.25 -11.15
CA LEU A 1096 -46.23 -65.69 -10.91
C LEU A 1096 -45.67 -66.10 -9.54
N VAL A 1097 -44.54 -65.53 -9.12
CA VAL A 1097 -43.95 -65.81 -7.79
C VAL A 1097 -44.84 -65.29 -6.66
N ARG A 1098 -45.35 -64.04 -6.75
CA ARG A 1098 -46.26 -63.48 -5.73
C ARG A 1098 -47.59 -64.23 -5.64
N SER A 1099 -48.07 -64.73 -6.77
CA SER A 1099 -49.27 -65.57 -6.86
C SER A 1099 -49.02 -67.05 -6.50
N GLY A 1100 -47.82 -67.42 -6.02
CA GLY A 1100 -47.48 -68.79 -5.63
C GLY A 1100 -47.54 -69.81 -6.79
N GLY A 1101 -47.35 -69.37 -8.04
CA GLY A 1101 -47.46 -70.19 -9.24
C GLY A 1101 -48.88 -70.36 -9.80
N HIS A 1102 -49.90 -69.81 -9.13
CA HIS A 1102 -51.28 -69.88 -9.59
C HIS A 1102 -51.56 -68.90 -10.74
N ARG A 1103 -51.56 -69.42 -11.98
CA ARG A 1103 -51.73 -68.64 -13.22
C ARG A 1103 -53.04 -67.83 -13.28
N GLY A 1104 -54.10 -68.26 -12.61
CA GLY A 1104 -55.37 -67.51 -12.56
C GLY A 1104 -55.22 -66.18 -11.81
N ARG A 1105 -54.70 -66.23 -10.58
CA ARG A 1105 -54.42 -65.03 -9.78
C ARG A 1105 -53.35 -64.13 -10.40
N ALA A 1106 -52.31 -64.73 -10.98
CA ALA A 1106 -51.29 -63.96 -11.68
C ALA A 1106 -51.85 -63.22 -12.91
N ALA A 1107 -52.82 -63.81 -13.62
CA ALA A 1107 -53.45 -63.18 -14.77
C ALA A 1107 -54.35 -62.00 -14.34
N GLU A 1108 -55.09 -62.19 -13.25
CA GLU A 1108 -55.94 -61.16 -12.64
C GLU A 1108 -55.11 -59.98 -12.10
N GLU A 1109 -53.99 -60.25 -11.42
CA GLU A 1109 -53.02 -59.24 -10.97
C GLU A 1109 -52.40 -58.45 -12.14
N LEU A 1110 -52.15 -59.14 -13.25
CA LEU A 1110 -51.59 -58.53 -14.47
C LEU A 1110 -52.65 -57.89 -15.37
N GLY A 1111 -53.94 -57.95 -15.02
CA GLY A 1111 -55.03 -57.38 -15.82
C GLY A 1111 -55.23 -58.06 -17.18
N VAL A 1112 -54.81 -59.32 -17.33
CA VAL A 1112 -54.93 -60.09 -18.58
C VAL A 1112 -55.81 -61.32 -18.35
N THR A 1113 -56.46 -61.82 -19.40
CA THR A 1113 -57.22 -63.07 -19.27
C THR A 1113 -56.26 -64.25 -19.02
N ARG A 1114 -56.74 -65.32 -18.37
CA ARG A 1114 -55.92 -66.52 -18.11
C ARG A 1114 -55.32 -67.12 -19.39
N GLN A 1115 -56.06 -67.08 -20.51
CA GLN A 1115 -55.56 -67.46 -21.83
C GLN A 1115 -54.52 -66.45 -22.37
N GLY A 1116 -54.74 -65.15 -22.16
CA GLY A 1116 -53.79 -64.08 -22.48
C GLY A 1116 -52.44 -64.25 -21.77
N LEU A 1117 -52.46 -64.54 -20.46
CA LEU A 1117 -51.25 -64.83 -19.70
C LEU A 1117 -50.53 -66.09 -20.23
N THR A 1118 -51.28 -67.13 -20.60
CA THR A 1118 -50.69 -68.37 -21.14
C THR A 1118 -50.00 -68.12 -22.47
N LYS A 1119 -50.60 -67.33 -23.38
CA LYS A 1119 -49.94 -66.89 -24.63
C LYS A 1119 -48.73 -65.99 -24.36
N LEU A 1120 -48.81 -65.10 -23.38
CA LEU A 1120 -47.72 -64.20 -23.00
C LEU A 1120 -46.52 -64.98 -22.43
N MET A 1121 -46.77 -65.95 -21.56
CA MET A 1121 -45.74 -66.87 -21.03
C MET A 1121 -45.08 -67.69 -22.14
N ALA A 1122 -45.86 -68.21 -23.10
CA ALA A 1122 -45.34 -68.95 -24.25
C ALA A 1122 -44.45 -68.07 -25.15
N ARG A 1123 -44.88 -66.85 -25.45
CA ARG A 1123 -44.11 -65.86 -26.23
C ARG A 1123 -42.79 -65.47 -25.56
N LEU A 1124 -42.78 -65.44 -24.22
CA LEU A 1124 -41.62 -65.08 -23.42
C LEU A 1124 -40.74 -66.28 -23.04
N GLY A 1125 -41.13 -67.51 -23.41
CA GLY A 1125 -40.36 -68.72 -23.10
C GLY A 1125 -40.39 -69.14 -21.62
N ILE A 1126 -41.42 -68.74 -20.87
CA ILE A 1126 -41.55 -69.05 -19.43
C ILE A 1126 -42.33 -70.37 -19.26
N SER A 1127 -41.63 -71.48 -19.02
CA SER A 1127 -42.22 -72.77 -18.65
C SER A 1127 -42.51 -72.84 -17.15
N SER A 1128 -43.67 -73.36 -16.76
CA SER A 1128 -43.97 -73.61 -15.34
C SER A 1128 -43.32 -74.93 -14.88
N SER A 1129 -42.12 -74.88 -14.34
CA SER A 1129 -41.65 -75.95 -13.46
C SER A 1129 -42.22 -75.71 -12.07
N SER A 1130 -43.15 -76.57 -11.65
CA SER A 1130 -43.61 -76.68 -10.27
C SER A 1130 -42.42 -76.92 -9.34
N PRO A 1131 -42.33 -76.29 -8.15
CA PRO A 1131 -41.43 -76.78 -7.12
C PRO A 1131 -41.96 -78.16 -6.66
N ALA A 1132 -41.11 -79.17 -6.76
CA ALA A 1132 -41.32 -80.47 -6.12
C ALA A 1132 -41.33 -80.26 -4.60
N ARG A 1133 -42.24 -80.96 -3.92
CA ARG A 1133 -42.20 -81.20 -2.47
C ARG A 1133 -41.04 -82.16 -2.19
N ASP A 1134 -40.19 -81.81 -1.23
CA ASP A 1134 -39.43 -82.69 -0.33
C ASP A 1134 -39.19 -81.83 0.93
N THR A 1135 -39.87 -82.02 2.07
CA THR A 1135 -39.67 -83.03 3.13
C THR A 1135 -38.21 -83.36 3.43
N GLY A 1136 -37.70 -82.76 4.52
CA GLY A 1136 -36.37 -82.93 5.09
C GLY A 1136 -36.01 -81.77 6.01
#